data_AF-A0A8B7V2T9-F1
#
_entry.id   AF-A0A8B7V2T9-F1
#
_cell.length_a   1.000
_cell.length_b   1.000
_cell.length_c   1.000
_cell.angle_alpha   90.00
_cell.angle_beta   90.00
_cell.angle_gamma   90.00
#
_symmetry.space_group_name_H-M   'P 1'
#
loop_
_entity.id
_entity.type
_entity.pdbx_description
1 polymer ?
#
loop_
_entity_poly.entity_id
_entity_poly.type
_entity_poly.pdbx_seq_one_letter_code
_entity_poly.pdbx_strand_id
1 'polypeptide(L)'
;MQGMELSHSLLLNEEAYNQLGEVQKAEFIFEWLRYLEKLLLSTSRSDVREKQKTLVEQLLSLLNSSPGPPTRKLLAKNLAVLYSIGDTFSVYETIDKCNDLIRSKDDSPSYLPTKLAAVVCLGSLYKKLGRILGNTFTDTVGNILKAMKSAESQGRYEIMLSLQNILNGVGAAAAPCHRDVYKAAKSCLTDRSMAVRCAAAKCLLELQNEAIFMWSTDLDSVATLCFKSFEGSNYDVRISVSKLLGTILAKAIISKHPGAAASRQSIRRVSLEEVLELLGTGFLRGSSGFLRASGDMLKGTSSVSRDVRVGVTQAYVVFVSTLGGAWLEKNFAIFLSHILSLVSQSHPKATQTQIDAVCCRRCISFILRATIGGLLGEKAQIAAAKEICQAIWKLKKVMDAVLSDSNLETRLSSTDTAASQHMLVCALQELGNLIHSLGTTAAPLLQDSSAGLLDSVISVIPHPSTSVRLAAAWCLHCIAVALPSYLTPLVDHCLERLTVLKSSPEAVTGFSFAVAALLGAVKHCPLGIPHGKGKIIMTLAEDLLCSAAQNSRLSAQRTQAGWLLIAALMTLGPAVVSHHLARVLLLWKCVFPAASKDLETEKSRGDSFTWQVTLEGRAGALSAVKSFVSHCGELLTEEIIQRLLPPLPCAVDLLTQ
;
A
#
# COMPACT_ATOMS: atom_id res chain seq x y z
N MET A 1 0.44 31.25 38.24
CA MET A 1 0.79 31.91 36.96
C MET A 1 2.08 32.74 37.02
N GLN A 2 2.43 33.42 38.12
CA GLN A 2 3.71 34.17 38.22
C GLN A 2 5.01 33.33 38.13
N GLY A 3 4.96 32.02 38.42
CA GLY A 3 6.13 31.14 38.33
C GLY A 3 6.59 30.78 36.90
N MET A 4 5.71 30.86 35.89
CA MET A 4 6.01 30.43 34.52
C MET A 4 6.76 31.51 33.70
N GLU A 5 6.64 32.79 34.06
CA GLU A 5 7.42 33.86 33.40
C GLU A 5 8.92 33.79 33.77
N LEU A 6 9.25 33.22 34.94
CA LEU A 6 10.62 33.07 35.44
C LEU A 6 11.41 31.95 34.75
N SER A 7 10.74 31.06 33.99
CA SER A 7 11.40 30.06 33.14
C SER A 7 11.82 30.63 31.76
N HIS A 8 11.55 31.90 31.47
CA HIS A 8 11.85 32.54 30.18
C HIS A 8 13.19 33.28 30.14
N SER A 9 14.21 32.77 30.84
CA SER A 9 15.57 33.33 30.90
C SER A 9 16.61 32.42 30.26
N LEU A 10 17.73 33.01 29.82
CA LEU A 10 18.84 32.25 29.23
C LEU A 10 19.50 31.31 30.26
N LEU A 11 19.61 31.75 31.52
CA LEU A 11 20.08 30.93 32.64
C LEU A 11 18.87 30.41 33.42
N LEU A 12 19.00 29.22 34.01
CA LEU A 12 17.98 28.68 34.91
C LEU A 12 17.92 29.54 36.18
N ASN A 13 16.73 29.99 36.57
CA ASN A 13 16.52 30.69 37.83
C ASN A 13 16.51 29.67 38.98
N GLU A 14 17.65 29.45 39.61
CA GLU A 14 17.84 28.45 40.67
C GLU A 14 17.07 28.80 41.96
N GLU A 15 16.90 30.08 42.27
CA GLU A 15 16.13 30.54 43.43
C GLU A 15 14.65 30.19 43.27
N ALA A 16 14.08 30.51 42.11
CA ALA A 16 12.70 30.15 41.78
C ALA A 16 12.55 28.62 41.71
N TYR A 17 13.50 27.91 41.12
CA TYR A 17 13.48 26.46 41.02
C TYR A 17 13.49 25.76 42.39
N ASN A 18 14.32 26.23 43.32
CA ASN A 18 14.46 25.60 44.65
C ASN A 18 13.22 25.74 45.52
N GLN A 19 12.39 26.77 45.28
CA GLN A 19 11.15 27.03 46.01
C GLN A 19 9.97 26.16 45.55
N LEU A 20 10.10 25.43 44.44
CA LEU A 20 9.02 24.62 43.85
C LEU A 20 8.95 23.19 44.42
N GLY A 21 7.75 22.60 44.42
CA GLY A 21 7.55 21.18 44.72
C GLY A 21 8.08 20.27 43.60
N GLU A 22 8.27 18.96 43.85
CA GLU A 22 8.90 18.04 42.87
C GLU A 22 8.21 18.01 41.49
N VAL A 23 6.87 17.99 41.45
CA VAL A 23 6.11 17.99 40.19
C VAL A 23 6.30 19.31 39.44
N GLN A 24 6.25 20.43 40.16
CA GLN A 24 6.42 21.77 39.60
C GLN A 24 7.85 21.99 39.11
N LYS A 25 8.86 21.40 39.76
CA LYS A 25 10.26 21.41 39.31
C LYS A 25 10.43 20.76 37.94
N ALA A 26 9.79 19.62 37.71
CA ALA A 26 9.86 18.92 36.42
C ALA A 26 9.21 19.74 35.28
N GLU A 27 8.05 20.38 35.56
CA GLU A 27 7.38 21.28 34.61
C GLU A 27 8.23 22.52 34.31
N PHE A 28 8.78 23.16 35.35
CA PHE A 28 9.63 24.34 35.21
C PHE A 28 10.88 24.06 34.37
N ILE A 29 11.57 22.94 34.60
CA ILE A 29 12.73 22.53 33.78
C ILE A 29 12.30 22.30 32.32
N PHE A 30 11.19 21.62 32.09
CA PHE A 30 10.70 21.33 30.75
C PHE A 30 10.39 22.63 29.97
N GLU A 31 9.71 23.58 30.62
CA GLU A 31 9.38 24.88 30.04
C GLU A 31 10.63 25.73 29.78
N TRP A 32 11.55 25.77 30.75
CA TRP A 32 12.84 26.45 30.59
C TRP A 32 13.63 25.89 29.40
N LEU A 33 13.79 24.57 29.30
CA LEU A 33 14.50 23.94 28.18
C LEU A 33 13.82 24.23 26.83
N ARG A 34 12.49 24.25 26.78
CA ARG A 34 11.74 24.57 25.56
C ARG A 34 11.96 26.02 25.12
N TYR A 35 12.03 26.95 26.08
CA TYR A 35 12.27 28.36 25.79
C TYR A 35 13.74 28.64 25.47
N LEU A 36 14.66 27.98 26.18
CA LEU A 36 16.10 28.05 25.95
C LEU A 36 16.46 27.70 24.50
N GLU A 37 15.81 26.69 23.91
CA GLU A 37 16.04 26.32 22.51
C GLU A 37 15.81 27.51 21.55
N LYS A 38 14.75 28.28 21.79
CA LYS A 38 14.41 29.46 20.98
C LYS A 38 15.38 30.61 21.27
N LEU A 39 15.66 30.86 22.55
CA LEU A 39 16.56 31.92 22.98
C LEU A 39 17.98 31.75 22.44
N LEU A 40 18.52 30.54 22.46
CA LEU A 40 19.87 30.28 21.95
C LEU A 40 20.02 30.66 20.47
N LEU A 41 18.95 30.55 19.69
CA LEU A 41 18.95 30.90 18.26
C LEU A 41 18.73 32.41 18.00
N SER A 42 18.07 33.13 18.92
CA SER A 42 17.76 34.56 18.77
C SER A 42 18.73 35.50 19.49
N THR A 43 19.46 34.98 20.50
CA THR A 43 20.40 35.76 21.31
C THR A 43 21.71 35.99 20.55
N SER A 44 22.38 37.12 20.80
CA SER A 44 23.65 37.42 20.16
C SER A 44 24.74 36.41 20.56
N ARG A 45 25.69 36.13 19.65
CA ARG A 45 26.77 35.16 19.92
C ARG A 45 27.68 35.58 21.08
N SER A 46 27.86 36.88 21.31
CA SER A 46 28.65 37.40 22.43
C SER A 46 27.99 37.06 23.77
N ASP A 47 26.69 37.29 23.89
CA ASP A 47 25.97 37.08 25.16
C ASP A 47 25.86 35.58 25.48
N VAL A 48 25.72 34.74 24.45
CA VAL A 48 25.76 33.27 24.62
C VAL A 48 27.11 32.82 25.14
N ARG A 49 28.23 33.34 24.59
CA ARG A 49 29.58 32.97 25.02
C ARG A 49 29.88 33.41 26.45
N GLU A 50 29.44 34.61 26.83
CA GLU A 50 29.63 35.14 28.19
C GLU A 50 28.96 34.24 29.24
N LYS A 51 27.74 33.77 28.95
CA LYS A 51 26.93 32.95 29.88
C LYS A 51 27.10 31.43 29.68
N GLN A 52 27.91 31.01 28.71
CA GLN A 52 27.99 29.62 28.30
C GLN A 52 28.46 28.70 29.42
N LYS A 53 29.50 29.09 30.17
CA LYS A 53 30.08 28.25 31.23
C LYS A 53 29.02 27.85 32.26
N THR A 54 28.30 28.85 32.78
CA THR A 54 27.21 28.65 33.74
C THR A 54 26.09 27.81 33.14
N LEU A 55 25.71 28.07 31.89
CA LEU A 55 24.65 27.32 31.22
C LEU A 55 25.03 25.85 31.01
N VAL A 56 26.28 25.55 30.65
CA VAL A 56 26.79 24.18 30.54
C VAL A 56 26.74 23.48 31.90
N GLU A 57 27.17 24.14 32.97
CA GLU A 57 27.12 23.60 34.34
C GLU A 57 25.66 23.26 34.75
N GLN A 58 24.71 24.16 34.49
CA GLN A 58 23.30 23.95 34.76
C GLN A 58 22.73 22.77 33.95
N LEU A 59 22.99 22.70 32.64
CA LEU A 59 22.53 21.59 31.80
C LEU A 59 23.18 20.26 32.20
N LEU A 60 24.46 20.25 32.58
CA LEU A 60 25.13 19.05 33.08
C LEU A 60 24.58 18.59 34.43
N SER A 61 24.16 19.51 35.31
CA SER A 61 23.50 19.14 36.57
C SER A 61 22.19 18.40 36.31
N LEU A 62 21.44 18.81 35.28
CA LEU A 62 20.18 18.17 34.89
C LEU A 62 20.37 16.74 34.37
N LEU A 63 21.54 16.38 33.85
CA LEU A 63 21.81 14.98 33.45
C LEU A 63 21.68 14.03 34.63
N ASN A 64 22.14 14.44 35.81
CA ASN A 64 22.12 13.62 37.02
C ASN A 64 20.75 13.63 37.73
N SER A 65 19.82 14.49 37.30
CA SER A 65 18.48 14.63 37.88
C SER A 65 17.45 13.63 37.33
N SER A 66 17.89 12.55 36.70
CA SER A 66 17.04 11.49 36.11
C SER A 66 15.95 12.02 35.15
N PRO A 67 16.31 12.77 34.10
CA PRO A 67 15.34 13.42 33.25
C PRO A 67 14.48 12.42 32.46
N GLY A 68 13.17 12.67 32.42
CA GLY A 68 12.21 11.92 31.61
C GLY A 68 12.42 12.10 30.09
N PRO A 69 11.77 11.30 29.23
CA PRO A 69 12.07 11.26 27.79
C PRO A 69 11.94 12.60 27.04
N PRO A 70 10.91 13.45 27.26
CA PRO A 70 10.81 14.75 26.61
C PRO A 70 11.91 15.72 27.05
N THR A 71 12.14 15.83 28.37
CA THR A 71 13.16 16.68 28.99
C THR A 71 14.55 16.29 28.51
N ARG A 72 14.85 14.99 28.45
CA ARG A 72 16.11 14.45 27.94
C ARG A 72 16.42 14.90 26.51
N LYS A 73 15.42 14.86 25.62
CA LYS A 73 15.60 15.28 24.22
C LYS A 73 15.87 16.77 24.10
N LEU A 74 15.15 17.59 24.86
CA LEU A 74 15.37 19.04 24.87
C LEU A 74 16.75 19.39 25.47
N LEU A 75 17.11 18.75 26.58
CA LEU A 75 18.42 18.90 27.22
C LEU A 75 19.56 18.65 26.23
N ALA A 76 19.54 17.49 25.58
CA ALA A 76 20.55 17.10 24.60
C ALA A 76 20.62 18.05 23.41
N LYS A 77 19.46 18.49 22.91
CA LYS A 77 19.39 19.43 21.78
C LYS A 77 19.93 20.80 22.15
N ASN A 78 19.57 21.34 23.32
CA ASN A 78 20.06 22.63 23.80
C ASN A 78 21.58 22.61 24.03
N LEU A 79 22.11 21.53 24.62
CA LEU A 79 23.55 21.33 24.76
C LEU A 79 24.27 21.38 23.40
N ALA A 80 23.74 20.67 22.40
CA ALA A 80 24.31 20.65 21.06
C ALA A 80 24.21 22.01 20.34
N VAL A 81 23.10 22.72 20.50
CA VAL A 81 22.90 24.06 19.92
C VAL A 81 23.84 25.07 20.58
N LEU A 82 23.93 25.06 21.91
CA LEU A 82 24.81 25.91 22.70
C LEU A 82 26.25 25.82 22.22
N TYR A 83 26.80 24.60 22.14
CA TYR A 83 28.16 24.38 21.64
C TYR A 83 28.34 24.71 20.15
N SER A 84 27.28 24.71 19.34
CA SER A 84 27.37 25.09 17.93
C SER A 84 27.38 26.61 17.68
N ILE A 85 26.86 27.39 18.62
CA ILE A 85 26.77 28.86 18.52
C ILE A 85 27.88 29.53 19.35
N GLY A 86 28.13 28.97 20.54
CA GLY A 86 29.15 29.42 21.47
C GLY A 86 30.55 28.91 21.13
N ASP A 87 31.31 28.62 22.17
CA ASP A 87 32.66 28.07 22.13
C ASP A 87 32.65 26.55 22.23
N THR A 88 33.55 25.85 21.55
CA THR A 88 33.67 24.38 21.62
C THR A 88 34.69 23.87 22.64
N PHE A 89 35.45 24.72 23.36
CA PHE A 89 36.56 24.26 24.21
C PHE A 89 36.17 23.19 25.24
N SER A 90 35.06 23.36 25.97
CA SER A 90 34.63 22.43 27.03
C SER A 90 33.77 21.25 26.51
N VAL A 91 33.61 21.10 25.19
CA VAL A 91 32.77 20.04 24.63
C VAL A 91 33.34 18.64 24.92
N TYR A 92 34.66 18.52 24.95
CA TYR A 92 35.34 17.25 25.24
C TYR A 92 35.09 16.81 26.68
N GLU A 93 35.18 17.74 27.65
CA GLU A 93 34.83 17.45 29.05
C GLU A 93 33.37 17.01 29.21
N THR A 94 32.46 17.58 28.42
CA THR A 94 31.04 17.19 28.40
C THR A 94 30.87 15.77 27.84
N ILE A 95 31.60 15.44 26.77
CA ILE A 95 31.59 14.10 26.17
C ILE A 95 32.15 13.07 27.15
N ASP A 96 33.26 13.37 27.82
CA ASP A 96 33.89 12.49 28.80
C ASP A 96 32.96 12.22 29.98
N LYS A 97 32.33 13.26 30.54
CA LYS A 97 31.30 13.11 31.58
C LYS A 97 30.15 12.21 31.13
N CYS A 98 29.65 12.37 29.91
CA CYS A 98 28.59 11.50 29.38
C CYS A 98 29.06 10.05 29.22
N ASN A 99 30.29 9.84 28.74
CA ASN A 99 30.88 8.50 28.62
C ASN A 99 31.05 7.83 29.99
N ASP A 100 31.45 8.57 31.02
CA ASP A 100 31.55 8.06 32.39
C ASP A 100 30.20 7.61 32.96
N LEU A 101 29.15 8.38 32.75
CA LEU A 101 27.79 8.00 33.15
C LEU A 101 27.33 6.70 32.47
N ILE A 102 27.68 6.51 31.20
CA ILE A 102 27.36 5.28 30.45
C ILE A 102 28.18 4.08 30.96
N ARG A 103 29.45 4.30 31.34
CA ARG A 103 30.34 3.25 31.86
C ARG A 103 29.98 2.78 33.28
N SER A 104 29.15 3.52 34.00
CA SER A 104 28.69 3.14 35.33
C SER A 104 28.04 1.75 35.36
N LYS A 105 28.37 0.95 36.38
CA LYS A 105 27.82 -0.39 36.61
C LYS A 105 26.47 -0.38 37.34
N ASP A 106 25.94 0.78 37.66
CA ASP A 106 24.63 0.92 38.32
C ASP A 106 23.50 0.63 37.33
N ASP A 107 22.92 -0.56 37.42
CA ASP A 107 21.79 -1.00 36.58
C ASP A 107 20.44 -0.83 37.28
N SER A 108 20.37 -0.01 38.33
CA SER A 108 19.11 0.31 39.00
C SER A 108 18.13 1.04 38.05
N PRO A 109 16.81 0.75 38.13
CA PRO A 109 15.80 1.46 37.34
C PRO A 109 15.81 2.98 37.57
N SER A 110 16.24 3.44 38.75
CA SER A 110 16.41 4.85 39.09
C SER A 110 17.58 5.53 38.36
N TYR A 111 18.64 4.78 38.03
CA TYR A 111 19.81 5.33 37.35
C TYR A 111 19.71 5.25 35.82
N LEU A 112 18.85 4.37 35.29
CA LEU A 112 18.62 4.23 33.85
C LEU A 112 18.30 5.56 33.15
N PRO A 113 17.43 6.45 33.67
CA PRO A 113 17.15 7.74 33.03
C PRO A 113 18.40 8.62 32.83
N THR A 114 19.33 8.59 33.78
CA THR A 114 20.61 9.32 33.73
C THR A 114 21.53 8.74 32.66
N LYS A 115 21.69 7.41 32.61
CA LYS A 115 22.45 6.72 31.55
C LYS A 115 21.91 7.07 30.16
N LEU A 116 20.59 7.00 29.99
CA LEU A 116 19.95 7.30 28.73
C LEU A 116 20.07 8.78 28.36
N ALA A 117 20.07 9.69 29.34
CA ALA A 117 20.29 11.10 29.10
C ALA A 117 21.68 11.39 28.55
N ALA A 118 22.70 10.75 29.09
CA ALA A 118 24.05 10.78 28.54
C ALA A 118 24.10 10.25 27.09
N VAL A 119 23.45 9.11 26.81
CA VAL A 119 23.37 8.53 25.46
C VAL A 119 22.72 9.50 24.45
N VAL A 120 21.62 10.14 24.81
CA VAL A 120 20.91 11.09 23.92
C VAL A 120 21.70 12.40 23.74
N CYS A 121 22.40 12.86 24.78
CA CYS A 121 23.30 14.01 24.70
C CYS A 121 24.45 13.76 23.73
N LEU A 122 25.16 12.64 23.87
CA LEU A 122 26.24 12.27 22.94
C LEU A 122 25.74 12.19 21.50
N GLY A 123 24.59 11.54 21.28
CA GLY A 123 23.95 11.50 19.97
C GLY A 123 23.72 12.88 19.36
N SER A 124 23.18 13.82 20.15
CA SER A 124 22.87 15.18 19.69
C SER A 124 24.12 16.03 19.46
N LEU A 125 25.13 15.90 20.33
CA LEU A 125 26.42 16.58 20.20
C LEU A 125 27.12 16.15 18.90
N TYR A 126 27.29 14.84 18.68
CA TYR A 126 27.94 14.35 17.46
C TYR A 126 27.13 14.65 16.20
N LYS A 127 25.80 14.68 16.26
CA LYS A 127 24.98 15.11 15.11
C LYS A 127 25.32 16.53 14.66
N LYS A 128 25.47 17.45 15.61
CA LYS A 128 25.65 18.88 15.32
C LYS A 128 27.12 19.25 15.09
N LEU A 129 28.03 18.62 15.82
CA LEU A 129 29.44 18.98 15.91
C LEU A 129 30.38 17.87 15.41
N GLY A 130 29.87 16.76 14.88
CA GLY A 130 30.66 15.56 14.57
C GLY A 130 31.86 15.80 13.65
N ARG A 131 31.75 16.73 12.69
CA ARG A 131 32.87 17.13 11.82
C ARG A 131 34.02 17.82 12.55
N ILE A 132 33.73 18.49 13.67
CA ILE A 132 34.70 19.25 14.47
C ILE A 132 35.33 18.35 15.54
N LEU A 133 34.56 17.41 16.09
CA LEU A 133 34.96 16.57 17.24
C LEU A 133 36.01 15.50 16.91
N GLY A 134 36.45 15.38 15.66
CA GLY A 134 37.52 14.48 15.23
C GLY A 134 37.23 13.01 15.57
N ASN A 135 38.26 12.23 15.92
CA ASN A 135 38.15 10.77 16.14
C ASN A 135 37.59 10.34 17.51
N THR A 136 37.19 11.28 18.38
CA THR A 136 36.69 10.99 19.73
C THR A 136 35.39 10.15 19.74
N PHE A 137 34.65 10.13 18.63
CA PHE A 137 33.44 9.32 18.51
C PHE A 137 33.72 7.81 18.58
N THR A 138 34.94 7.35 18.27
CA THR A 138 35.25 5.91 18.22
C THR A 138 35.12 5.24 19.60
N ASP A 139 35.68 5.86 20.65
CA ASP A 139 35.50 5.40 22.03
C ASP A 139 34.04 5.50 22.47
N THR A 140 33.39 6.62 22.16
CA THR A 140 31.97 6.83 22.47
C THR A 140 31.08 5.75 21.87
N VAL A 141 31.24 5.45 20.57
CA VAL A 141 30.50 4.38 19.89
C VAL A 141 30.80 3.03 20.53
N GLY A 142 32.07 2.75 20.87
CA GLY A 142 32.45 1.54 21.59
C GLY A 142 31.74 1.38 22.93
N ASN A 143 31.65 2.45 23.72
CA ASN A 143 30.97 2.46 25.03
C ASN A 143 29.45 2.28 24.87
N ILE A 144 28.83 2.98 23.94
CA ILE A 144 27.38 2.86 23.62
C ILE A 144 27.04 1.44 23.15
N LEU A 145 27.87 0.84 22.28
CA LEU A 145 27.67 -0.52 21.78
C LEU A 145 27.83 -1.58 22.88
N LYS A 146 28.73 -1.36 23.85
CA LYS A 146 28.83 -2.22 25.05
C LYS A 146 27.56 -2.11 25.91
N ALA A 147 27.09 -0.89 26.19
CA ALA A 147 25.88 -0.65 26.98
C ALA A 147 24.61 -1.26 26.33
N MET A 148 24.56 -1.32 25.00
CA MET A 148 23.43 -1.91 24.28
C MET A 148 23.22 -3.41 24.58
N LYS A 149 24.28 -4.16 24.91
CA LYS A 149 24.19 -5.62 25.10
C LYS A 149 23.32 -6.02 26.31
N SER A 150 23.32 -5.18 27.36
CA SER A 150 22.52 -5.38 28.57
C SER A 150 21.30 -4.46 28.67
N ALA A 151 21.14 -3.52 27.74
CA ALA A 151 20.05 -2.56 27.77
C ALA A 151 18.67 -3.21 27.55
N GLU A 152 17.66 -2.73 28.28
CA GLU A 152 16.25 -3.04 28.06
C GLU A 152 15.70 -2.40 26.76
N SER A 153 14.44 -2.65 26.42
CA SER A 153 13.83 -2.20 25.15
C SER A 153 13.90 -0.68 24.95
N GLN A 154 13.66 0.11 25.98
CA GLN A 154 13.80 1.58 25.91
C GLN A 154 15.26 1.98 25.67
N GLY A 155 16.21 1.35 26.38
CA GLY A 155 17.62 1.66 26.22
C GLY A 155 18.14 1.32 24.83
N ARG A 156 17.78 0.15 24.30
CA ARG A 156 18.12 -0.23 22.92
C ARG A 156 17.55 0.75 21.89
N TYR A 157 16.31 1.21 22.11
CA TYR A 157 15.68 2.22 21.25
C TYR A 157 16.46 3.54 21.22
N GLU A 158 16.80 4.09 22.39
CA GLU A 158 17.51 5.37 22.48
C GLU A 158 18.96 5.26 22.00
N ILE A 159 19.63 4.14 22.29
CA ILE A 159 20.97 3.84 21.76
C ILE A 159 20.95 3.81 20.23
N MET A 160 19.99 3.13 19.59
CA MET A 160 19.89 3.12 18.13
C MET A 160 19.65 4.51 17.54
N LEU A 161 18.82 5.33 18.17
CA LEU A 161 18.57 6.70 17.71
C LEU A 161 19.81 7.60 17.90
N SER A 162 20.57 7.40 18.96
CA SER A 162 21.84 8.11 19.16
C SER A 162 22.91 7.69 18.16
N LEU A 163 23.05 6.38 17.87
CA LEU A 163 23.96 5.91 16.82
C LEU A 163 23.56 6.48 15.44
N GLN A 164 22.27 6.54 15.13
CA GLN A 164 21.76 7.20 13.93
C GLN A 164 22.25 8.66 13.86
N ASN A 165 22.08 9.41 14.95
CA ASN A 165 22.49 10.81 15.03
C ASN A 165 24.01 11.00 14.91
N ILE A 166 24.80 10.12 15.53
CA ILE A 166 26.27 10.11 15.42
C ILE A 166 26.68 9.90 13.96
N LEU A 167 26.14 8.87 13.29
CA LEU A 167 26.44 8.58 11.89
C LEU A 167 26.11 9.76 10.97
N ASN A 168 24.95 10.40 11.20
CA ASN A 168 24.52 11.56 10.42
C ASN A 168 25.48 12.76 10.53
N GLY A 169 26.01 13.02 11.73
CA GLY A 169 26.91 14.16 11.96
C GLY A 169 28.38 13.90 11.58
N VAL A 170 28.87 12.68 11.80
CA VAL A 170 30.28 12.30 11.55
C VAL A 170 30.51 11.91 10.08
N GLY A 171 29.54 11.27 9.42
CA GLY A 171 29.64 10.85 8.02
C GLY A 171 30.78 9.86 7.78
N ALA A 172 31.48 10.00 6.66
CA ALA A 172 32.55 9.08 6.22
C ALA A 172 33.67 8.85 7.26
N ALA A 173 33.92 9.82 8.15
CA ALA A 173 34.92 9.66 9.22
C ALA A 173 34.58 8.52 10.19
N ALA A 174 33.31 8.10 10.27
CA ALA A 174 32.87 6.98 11.11
C ALA A 174 33.21 5.58 10.54
N ALA A 175 33.96 5.51 9.44
CA ALA A 175 34.35 4.26 8.79
C ALA A 175 34.87 3.15 9.74
N PRO A 176 35.71 3.43 10.75
CA PRO A 176 36.19 2.40 11.69
C PRO A 176 35.07 1.72 12.47
N CYS A 177 33.95 2.39 12.70
CA CYS A 177 32.84 1.90 13.51
C CYS A 177 31.69 1.30 12.67
N HIS A 178 31.66 1.48 11.35
CA HIS A 178 30.53 1.07 10.50
C HIS A 178 30.16 -0.40 10.65
N ARG A 179 31.16 -1.30 10.70
CA ARG A 179 30.92 -2.75 10.82
C ARG A 179 30.34 -3.13 12.18
N ASP A 180 30.75 -2.47 13.25
CA ASP A 180 30.26 -2.77 14.59
C ASP A 180 28.85 -2.22 14.82
N VAL A 181 28.59 -1.00 14.33
CA VAL A 181 27.24 -0.41 14.32
C VAL A 181 26.29 -1.26 13.46
N TYR A 182 26.74 -1.74 12.30
CA TYR A 182 25.95 -2.64 11.45
C TYR A 182 25.57 -3.93 12.19
N LYS A 183 26.53 -4.62 12.81
CA LYS A 183 26.27 -5.86 13.58
C LYS A 183 25.24 -5.63 14.70
N ALA A 184 25.37 -4.53 15.42
CA ALA A 184 24.45 -4.13 16.48
C ALA A 184 23.04 -3.85 15.96
N ALA A 185 22.93 -3.03 14.92
CA ALA A 185 21.64 -2.68 14.34
C ALA A 185 20.94 -3.89 13.69
N LYS A 186 21.69 -4.87 13.14
CA LYS A 186 21.12 -6.12 12.63
C LYS A 186 20.35 -6.89 13.70
N SER A 187 20.89 -7.02 14.92
CA SER A 187 20.18 -7.73 15.99
C SER A 187 18.91 -6.99 16.38
N CYS A 188 18.98 -5.66 16.49
CA CYS A 188 17.87 -4.79 16.86
C CYS A 188 16.77 -4.72 15.77
N LEU A 189 17.10 -4.96 14.50
CA LEU A 189 16.12 -4.94 13.40
C LEU A 189 15.06 -6.05 13.53
N THR A 190 15.35 -7.11 14.29
CA THR A 190 14.41 -8.21 14.57
C THR A 190 13.99 -8.29 16.04
N ASP A 191 14.17 -7.20 16.80
CA ASP A 191 13.80 -7.13 18.23
C ASP A 191 12.30 -7.41 18.44
N ARG A 192 11.92 -7.84 19.66
CA ARG A 192 10.50 -8.01 20.01
C ARG A 192 9.77 -6.67 20.07
N SER A 193 10.47 -5.60 20.44
CA SER A 193 9.94 -4.25 20.48
C SER A 193 9.91 -3.60 19.10
N MET A 194 8.72 -3.22 18.64
CA MET A 194 8.53 -2.54 17.35
C MET A 194 9.25 -1.19 17.29
N ALA A 195 9.32 -0.47 18.43
CA ALA A 195 10.05 0.80 18.50
C ALA A 195 11.56 0.60 18.24
N VAL A 196 12.15 -0.47 18.79
CA VAL A 196 13.56 -0.81 18.58
C VAL A 196 13.81 -1.19 17.11
N ARG A 197 12.92 -1.99 16.49
CA ARG A 197 13.01 -2.29 15.04
C ARG A 197 13.02 -1.02 14.19
N CYS A 198 12.12 -0.06 14.48
CA CYS A 198 12.08 1.22 13.78
C CYS A 198 13.39 2.01 13.93
N ALA A 199 13.92 2.11 15.15
CA ALA A 199 15.16 2.85 15.41
C ALA A 199 16.36 2.18 14.72
N ALA A 200 16.44 0.84 14.74
CA ALA A 200 17.45 0.08 14.03
C ALA A 200 17.38 0.32 12.50
N ALA A 201 16.18 0.31 11.93
CA ALA A 201 15.98 0.57 10.50
C ALA A 201 16.46 1.98 10.11
N LYS A 202 16.17 3.00 10.94
CA LYS A 202 16.62 4.38 10.74
C LYS A 202 18.14 4.51 10.88
N CYS A 203 18.74 3.83 11.85
CA CYS A 203 20.20 3.78 12.03
C CYS A 203 20.89 3.19 10.79
N LEU A 204 20.40 2.04 10.30
CA LEU A 204 20.90 1.41 9.07
C LEU A 204 20.69 2.28 7.83
N LEU A 205 19.61 3.06 7.78
CA LEU A 205 19.31 3.97 6.68
C LEU A 205 20.28 5.16 6.62
N GLU A 206 20.75 5.66 7.75
CA GLU A 206 21.85 6.64 7.76
C GLU A 206 23.18 5.96 7.41
N LEU A 207 23.44 4.78 7.97
CA LEU A 207 24.70 4.05 7.77
C LEU A 207 24.98 3.73 6.29
N GLN A 208 23.96 3.34 5.53
CA GLN A 208 24.12 2.99 4.11
C GLN A 208 24.58 4.16 3.21
N ASN A 209 24.57 5.41 3.72
CA ASN A 209 25.17 6.55 3.02
C ASN A 209 26.67 6.37 2.80
N GLU A 210 27.36 5.80 3.78
CA GLU A 210 28.82 5.69 3.78
C GLU A 210 29.29 4.22 3.75
N ALA A 211 28.46 3.28 4.23
CA ALA A 211 28.79 1.85 4.31
C ALA A 211 28.53 1.11 2.99
N ILE A 212 29.46 1.22 2.04
CA ILE A 212 29.41 0.59 0.70
C ILE A 212 29.06 -0.91 0.74
N PHE A 213 29.56 -1.65 1.74
CA PHE A 213 29.32 -3.08 1.87
C PHE A 213 27.83 -3.45 1.97
N MET A 214 26.96 -2.54 2.45
CA MET A 214 25.53 -2.82 2.65
C MET A 214 24.76 -2.97 1.33
N TRP A 215 25.17 -2.27 0.28
CA TRP A 215 24.57 -2.33 -1.06
C TRP A 215 25.49 -3.01 -2.09
N SER A 216 26.58 -3.65 -1.61
CA SER A 216 27.48 -4.48 -2.41
C SER A 216 27.57 -5.89 -1.83
N THR A 217 28.57 -6.20 -1.00
CA THR A 217 28.83 -7.57 -0.52
C THR A 217 27.74 -8.17 0.37
N ASP A 218 27.01 -7.34 1.11
CA ASP A 218 26.05 -7.79 2.12
C ASP A 218 24.59 -7.60 1.68
N LEU A 219 24.33 -7.23 0.41
CA LEU A 219 23.01 -6.84 -0.09
C LEU A 219 21.92 -7.89 0.21
N ASP A 220 22.15 -9.16 -0.15
CA ASP A 220 21.22 -10.26 0.11
C ASP A 220 20.97 -10.48 1.61
N SER A 221 22.01 -10.32 2.43
CA SER A 221 21.91 -10.45 3.88
C SER A 221 21.05 -9.35 4.48
N VAL A 222 21.20 -8.11 4.01
CA VAL A 222 20.39 -6.97 4.45
C VAL A 222 18.94 -7.15 4.00
N ALA A 223 18.70 -7.56 2.75
CA ALA A 223 17.36 -7.79 2.23
C ALA A 223 16.62 -8.90 2.98
N THR A 224 17.27 -10.03 3.21
CA THR A 224 16.71 -11.15 4.00
C THR A 224 16.35 -10.70 5.41
N LEU A 225 17.21 -9.90 6.04
CA LEU A 225 16.93 -9.38 7.38
C LEU A 225 15.74 -8.40 7.38
N CYS A 226 15.60 -7.57 6.34
CA CYS A 226 14.42 -6.72 6.16
C CYS A 226 13.14 -7.56 6.04
N PHE A 227 13.16 -8.64 5.25
CA PHE A 227 12.01 -9.55 5.16
C PHE A 227 11.63 -10.15 6.51
N LYS A 228 12.61 -10.62 7.29
CA LYS A 228 12.37 -11.12 8.64
C LYS A 228 11.80 -10.05 9.58
N SER A 229 12.27 -8.81 9.46
CA SER A 229 11.81 -7.71 10.32
C SER A 229 10.36 -7.29 10.08
N PHE A 230 9.79 -7.62 8.91
CA PHE A 230 8.37 -7.41 8.62
C PHE A 230 7.47 -8.45 9.30
N GLU A 231 7.97 -9.61 9.70
CA GLU A 231 7.15 -10.65 10.35
C GLU A 231 6.58 -10.14 11.68
N GLY A 232 5.25 -10.14 11.81
CA GLY A 232 4.53 -9.65 12.99
C GLY A 232 4.70 -8.15 13.25
N SER A 233 5.05 -7.39 12.21
CA SER A 233 5.33 -5.95 12.33
C SER A 233 4.06 -5.09 12.35
N ASN A 234 4.16 -3.90 12.93
CA ASN A 234 3.13 -2.86 12.82
C ASN A 234 3.40 -1.92 11.62
N TYR A 235 2.53 -0.93 11.44
CA TYR A 235 2.64 0.03 10.35
C TYR A 235 3.97 0.83 10.34
N ASP A 236 4.43 1.31 11.51
CA ASP A 236 5.65 2.13 11.60
C ASP A 236 6.92 1.36 11.23
N VAL A 237 6.99 0.09 11.64
CA VAL A 237 8.10 -0.81 11.28
C VAL A 237 8.08 -1.06 9.79
N ARG A 238 6.91 -1.34 9.20
CA ARG A 238 6.80 -1.54 7.75
C ARG A 238 7.30 -0.32 6.97
N ILE A 239 6.93 0.90 7.37
CA ILE A 239 7.45 2.12 6.73
C ILE A 239 8.96 2.24 6.89
N SER A 240 9.48 2.08 8.11
CA SER A 240 10.90 2.32 8.40
C SER A 240 11.80 1.30 7.69
N VAL A 241 11.42 0.02 7.72
CA VAL A 241 12.16 -1.07 7.08
C VAL A 241 12.04 -1.01 5.56
N SER A 242 10.85 -0.69 5.01
CA SER A 242 10.71 -0.55 3.55
C SER A 242 11.51 0.63 3.01
N LYS A 243 11.59 1.75 3.76
CA LYS A 243 12.48 2.87 3.46
C LYS A 243 13.94 2.42 3.39
N LEU A 244 14.39 1.62 4.36
CA LEU A 244 15.73 1.05 4.37
C LEU A 244 15.97 0.15 3.14
N LEU A 245 15.11 -0.85 2.95
CA LEU A 245 15.26 -1.85 1.90
C LEU A 245 15.24 -1.21 0.50
N GLY A 246 14.23 -0.40 0.21
CA GLY A 246 14.08 0.23 -1.09
C GLY A 246 15.24 1.19 -1.41
N THR A 247 15.74 1.93 -0.41
CA THR A 247 16.88 2.85 -0.60
C THR A 247 18.17 2.10 -0.89
N ILE A 248 18.47 1.03 -0.14
CA ILE A 248 19.67 0.22 -0.34
C ILE A 248 19.68 -0.43 -1.72
N LEU A 249 18.54 -0.97 -2.15
CA LEU A 249 18.40 -1.57 -3.47
C LEU A 249 18.54 -0.54 -4.60
N ALA A 250 17.98 0.66 -4.42
CA ALA A 250 18.13 1.75 -5.39
C ALA A 250 19.60 2.19 -5.50
N LYS A 251 20.31 2.27 -4.37
CA LYS A 251 21.74 2.59 -4.36
C LYS A 251 22.60 1.54 -5.06
N ALA A 252 22.30 0.26 -4.88
CA ALA A 252 23.01 -0.84 -5.55
C ALA A 252 22.98 -0.69 -7.09
N ILE A 253 21.92 -0.09 -7.64
CA ILE A 253 21.76 0.17 -9.08
C ILE A 253 22.43 1.49 -9.51
N ILE A 254 22.24 2.57 -8.76
CA ILE A 254 22.71 3.91 -9.16
C ILE A 254 24.22 4.08 -8.94
N SER A 255 24.81 3.38 -7.96
CA SER A 255 26.19 3.62 -7.55
C SER A 255 27.16 3.38 -8.72
N LYS A 256 27.67 4.48 -9.30
CA LYS A 256 28.86 4.44 -10.14
C LYS A 256 30.04 4.32 -9.18
N HIS A 257 30.68 3.15 -9.13
CA HIS A 257 31.86 2.93 -8.28
C HIS A 257 32.90 4.04 -8.52
N PRO A 258 33.17 4.93 -7.54
CA PRO A 258 34.25 5.88 -7.66
C PRO A 258 35.54 5.14 -7.28
N GLY A 259 36.33 4.74 -8.27
CA GLY A 259 37.63 4.11 -8.05
C GLY A 259 37.93 2.91 -8.93
N ALA A 260 38.02 3.12 -10.25
CA ALA A 260 38.76 2.22 -11.15
C ALA A 260 40.25 2.59 -11.18
N ALA A 261 40.82 2.93 -10.03
CA ALA A 261 42.26 3.08 -9.84
C ALA A 261 42.60 2.51 -8.45
N ALA A 262 43.32 1.39 -8.44
CA ALA A 262 43.88 0.70 -7.27
C ALA A 262 42.93 -0.12 -6.36
N SER A 263 42.40 -1.25 -6.87
CA SER A 263 42.30 -2.52 -6.11
C SER A 263 41.75 -3.65 -6.99
N ARG A 264 42.42 -4.81 -7.02
CA ARG A 264 42.13 -5.99 -7.85
C ARG A 264 41.00 -6.88 -7.31
N GLN A 265 39.85 -6.30 -6.94
CA GLN A 265 38.63 -7.08 -6.74
C GLN A 265 37.48 -6.35 -7.42
N SER A 266 37.11 -6.80 -8.62
CA SER A 266 35.97 -6.28 -9.36
C SER A 266 34.69 -6.62 -8.60
N ILE A 267 34.22 -5.69 -7.77
CA ILE A 267 32.90 -5.81 -7.13
C ILE A 267 31.87 -5.82 -8.26
N ARG A 268 31.14 -6.93 -8.40
CA ARG A 268 30.12 -7.15 -9.43
C ARG A 268 29.04 -6.06 -9.32
N ARG A 269 28.72 -5.39 -10.44
CA ARG A 269 27.55 -4.52 -10.50
C ARG A 269 26.29 -5.37 -10.39
N VAL A 270 25.41 -5.01 -9.46
CA VAL A 270 24.12 -5.66 -9.29
C VAL A 270 23.19 -5.20 -10.43
N SER A 271 22.58 -6.14 -11.14
CA SER A 271 21.67 -5.80 -12.24
C SER A 271 20.27 -5.41 -11.73
N LEU A 272 19.47 -4.78 -12.59
CA LEU A 272 18.08 -4.47 -12.26
C LEU A 272 17.28 -5.75 -12.02
N GLU A 273 17.49 -6.77 -12.85
CA GLU A 273 16.83 -8.07 -12.76
C GLU A 273 17.13 -8.75 -11.43
N GLU A 274 18.39 -8.73 -10.96
CA GLU A 274 18.78 -9.29 -9.67
C GLU A 274 18.07 -8.60 -8.50
N VAL A 275 17.97 -7.27 -8.53
CA VAL A 275 17.25 -6.50 -7.49
C VAL A 275 15.75 -6.77 -7.51
N LEU A 276 15.16 -6.84 -8.70
CA LEU A 276 13.74 -7.15 -8.86
C LEU A 276 13.44 -8.57 -8.39
N GLU A 277 14.28 -9.55 -8.72
CA GLU A 277 14.15 -10.94 -8.29
C GLU A 277 14.31 -11.09 -6.78
N LEU A 278 15.19 -10.30 -6.15
CA LEU A 278 15.34 -10.26 -4.69
C LEU A 278 14.07 -9.73 -4.00
N LEU A 279 13.48 -8.64 -4.49
CA LEU A 279 12.20 -8.14 -4.00
C LEU A 279 11.06 -9.14 -4.25
N GLY A 280 11.06 -9.79 -5.42
CA GLY A 280 10.08 -10.82 -5.77
C GLY A 280 10.18 -12.02 -4.84
N THR A 281 11.40 -12.44 -4.49
CA THR A 281 11.65 -13.50 -3.51
C THR A 281 11.11 -13.12 -2.13
N GLY A 282 11.32 -11.87 -1.70
CA GLY A 282 10.72 -11.37 -0.45
C GLY A 282 9.20 -11.40 -0.45
N PHE A 283 8.58 -11.02 -1.58
CA PHE A 283 7.11 -11.01 -1.73
C PHE A 283 6.51 -12.42 -1.74
N LEU A 284 7.17 -13.35 -2.44
CA LEU A 284 6.66 -14.70 -2.71
C LEU A 284 7.05 -15.73 -1.66
N ARG A 285 8.21 -15.58 -1.02
CA ARG A 285 8.80 -16.55 -0.08
C ARG A 285 9.14 -15.96 1.29
N GLY A 286 9.16 -14.64 1.44
CA GLY A 286 9.56 -13.98 2.68
C GLY A 286 11.01 -14.29 3.08
N SER A 287 11.28 -14.40 4.38
CA SER A 287 12.62 -14.73 4.90
C SER A 287 13.00 -16.22 4.78
N SER A 288 12.13 -17.07 4.23
CA SER A 288 12.30 -18.54 4.25
C SER A 288 13.24 -19.11 3.17
N GLY A 289 14.30 -18.38 2.80
CA GLY A 289 15.29 -18.80 1.78
C GLY A 289 16.49 -19.59 2.35
N PHE A 290 16.81 -20.71 1.69
CA PHE A 290 17.91 -21.67 1.82
C PHE A 290 18.06 -22.51 3.12
N LEU A 291 17.97 -21.96 4.33
CA LEU A 291 18.34 -22.73 5.55
C LEU A 291 17.20 -23.34 6.38
N ARG A 292 15.94 -23.22 5.92
CA ARG A 292 14.77 -23.81 6.62
C ARG A 292 14.28 -25.14 6.00
N ALA A 293 15.13 -25.81 5.23
CA ALA A 293 14.83 -27.12 4.63
C ALA A 293 14.83 -28.31 5.61
N SER A 294 15.10 -28.10 6.91
CA SER A 294 15.35 -29.23 7.84
C SER A 294 14.51 -29.25 9.12
N GLY A 295 13.35 -28.60 9.18
CA GLY A 295 12.52 -28.72 10.40
C GLY A 295 11.05 -28.31 10.32
N ASP A 296 10.65 -27.45 9.37
CA ASP A 296 9.25 -26.98 9.27
C ASP A 296 8.49 -27.59 8.07
N MET A 297 9.10 -28.54 7.36
CA MET A 297 8.47 -29.26 6.25
C MET A 297 7.25 -30.10 6.68
N LEU A 298 7.05 -30.31 7.99
CA LEU A 298 5.88 -31.01 8.53
C LEU A 298 4.60 -30.15 8.56
N LYS A 299 4.69 -28.84 8.23
CA LYS A 299 3.52 -27.99 7.92
C LYS A 299 3.69 -27.38 6.53
N GLY A 300 3.45 -28.18 5.49
CA GLY A 300 3.53 -27.81 4.07
C GLY A 300 2.52 -26.75 3.58
N THR A 301 2.14 -25.77 4.41
CA THR A 301 0.99 -24.87 4.17
C THR A 301 1.19 -23.41 4.57
N SER A 302 2.33 -22.96 5.11
CA SER A 302 2.45 -21.57 5.56
C SER A 302 2.66 -20.60 4.39
N SER A 303 1.58 -19.99 3.89
CA SER A 303 1.60 -18.79 3.05
C SER A 303 2.47 -17.70 3.70
N VAL A 304 3.21 -16.93 2.89
CA VAL A 304 3.97 -15.76 3.38
C VAL A 304 3.05 -14.84 4.16
N SER A 305 3.50 -14.35 5.33
CA SER A 305 2.69 -13.48 6.16
C SER A 305 2.28 -12.21 5.42
N ARG A 306 1.06 -11.72 5.69
CA ARG A 306 0.55 -10.49 5.07
C ARG A 306 1.43 -9.29 5.39
N ASP A 307 1.99 -9.22 6.59
CA ASP A 307 2.88 -8.12 7.00
C ASP A 307 4.14 -8.06 6.13
N VAL A 308 4.74 -9.22 5.80
CA VAL A 308 5.89 -9.30 4.89
C VAL A 308 5.50 -8.84 3.50
N ARG A 309 4.38 -9.35 2.94
CA ARG A 309 3.92 -8.91 1.61
C ARG A 309 3.69 -7.41 1.55
N VAL A 310 3.01 -6.83 2.54
CA VAL A 310 2.76 -5.39 2.62
C VAL A 310 4.07 -4.59 2.79
N GLY A 311 5.00 -5.06 3.63
CA GLY A 311 6.30 -4.42 3.83
C GLY A 311 7.15 -4.41 2.55
N VAL A 312 7.21 -5.53 1.83
CA VAL A 312 7.90 -5.63 0.54
C VAL A 312 7.23 -4.79 -0.54
N THR A 313 5.89 -4.74 -0.54
CA THR A 313 5.11 -3.85 -1.42
C THR A 313 5.51 -2.39 -1.22
N GLN A 314 5.62 -1.93 0.03
CA GLN A 314 6.12 -0.58 0.33
C GLN A 314 7.57 -0.40 -0.11
N ALA A 315 8.40 -1.45 -0.01
CA ALA A 315 9.80 -1.38 -0.43
C ALA A 315 9.95 -1.22 -1.94
N TYR A 316 9.08 -1.84 -2.77
CA TYR A 316 9.01 -1.55 -4.21
C TYR A 316 8.71 -0.07 -4.48
N VAL A 317 7.74 0.51 -3.77
CA VAL A 317 7.38 1.93 -3.96
C VAL A 317 8.54 2.84 -3.57
N VAL A 318 9.19 2.60 -2.42
CA VAL A 318 10.39 3.33 -2.01
C VAL A 318 11.50 3.18 -3.04
N PHE A 319 11.78 1.96 -3.48
CA PHE A 319 12.83 1.66 -4.46
C PHE A 319 12.67 2.51 -5.74
N VAL A 320 11.48 2.49 -6.34
CA VAL A 320 11.21 3.28 -7.55
C VAL A 320 11.20 4.78 -7.26
N SER A 321 10.67 5.20 -6.11
CA SER A 321 10.67 6.62 -5.70
C SER A 321 12.08 7.17 -5.51
N THR A 322 13.01 6.36 -4.98
CA THR A 322 14.41 6.72 -4.82
C THR A 322 15.16 6.79 -6.15
N LEU A 323 14.78 5.96 -7.13
CA LEU A 323 15.32 6.00 -8.50
C LEU A 323 14.76 7.17 -9.33
N GLY A 324 13.54 7.60 -9.02
CA GLY A 324 12.87 8.75 -9.62
C GLY A 324 12.04 8.45 -10.89
N GLY A 325 11.16 9.38 -11.26
CA GLY A 325 10.22 9.21 -12.37
C GLY A 325 10.89 9.02 -13.74
N ALA A 326 11.98 9.73 -14.02
CA ALA A 326 12.72 9.58 -15.27
C ALA A 326 13.34 8.18 -15.44
N TRP A 327 13.78 7.57 -14.33
CA TRP A 327 14.24 6.19 -14.35
C TRP A 327 13.08 5.22 -14.62
N LEU A 328 11.92 5.45 -13.98
CA LEU A 328 10.74 4.62 -14.18
C LEU A 328 10.27 4.65 -15.63
N GLU A 329 10.17 5.83 -16.25
CA GLU A 329 9.77 5.99 -17.66
C GLU A 329 10.65 5.14 -18.59
N LYS A 330 11.98 5.17 -18.39
CA LYS A 330 12.93 4.41 -19.21
C LYS A 330 12.84 2.89 -19.01
N ASN A 331 12.48 2.43 -17.82
CA ASN A 331 12.50 1.01 -17.46
C ASN A 331 11.09 0.42 -17.25
N PHE A 332 10.05 1.14 -17.69
CA PHE A 332 8.67 0.82 -17.33
C PHE A 332 8.24 -0.58 -17.78
N ALA A 333 8.56 -0.98 -19.02
CA ALA A 333 8.19 -2.29 -19.55
C ALA A 333 8.75 -3.46 -18.72
N ILE A 334 10.03 -3.36 -18.30
CA ILE A 334 10.69 -4.37 -17.46
C ILE A 334 10.03 -4.40 -16.08
N PHE A 335 9.82 -3.22 -15.48
CA PHE A 335 9.19 -3.09 -14.17
C PHE A 335 7.75 -3.64 -14.17
N LEU A 336 6.93 -3.26 -15.15
CA LEU A 336 5.55 -3.72 -15.29
C LEU A 336 5.48 -5.25 -15.44
N SER A 337 6.32 -5.81 -16.31
CA SER A 337 6.40 -7.26 -16.52
C SER A 337 6.73 -7.99 -15.21
N HIS A 338 7.71 -7.49 -14.45
CA HIS A 338 8.07 -8.04 -13.14
C HIS A 338 6.93 -7.94 -12.12
N ILE A 339 6.32 -6.77 -11.99
CA ILE A 339 5.26 -6.57 -10.99
C ILE A 339 4.05 -7.46 -11.28
N LEU A 340 3.66 -7.62 -12.55
CA LEU A 340 2.59 -8.53 -12.94
C LEU A 340 2.99 -10.00 -12.72
N SER A 341 4.25 -10.37 -12.94
CA SER A 341 4.71 -11.75 -12.77
C SER A 341 4.59 -12.26 -11.32
N LEU A 342 4.55 -11.37 -10.33
CA LEU A 342 4.36 -11.71 -8.90
C LEU A 342 3.02 -12.42 -8.61
N VAL A 343 2.01 -12.28 -9.47
CA VAL A 343 0.73 -13.01 -9.39
C VAL A 343 0.53 -13.97 -10.56
N SER A 344 1.60 -14.31 -11.26
CA SER A 344 1.54 -15.25 -12.37
C SER A 344 1.49 -16.70 -11.92
N GLN A 345 1.25 -17.59 -12.88
CA GLN A 345 1.05 -19.02 -12.70
C GLN A 345 2.29 -19.77 -12.21
N SER A 346 3.48 -19.21 -12.46
CA SER A 346 4.75 -19.76 -11.94
C SER A 346 4.83 -19.71 -10.41
N HIS A 347 3.90 -19.02 -9.74
CA HIS A 347 3.90 -18.80 -8.30
C HIS A 347 2.55 -19.13 -7.64
N PRO A 348 2.11 -20.40 -7.66
CA PRO A 348 0.79 -20.81 -7.14
C PRO A 348 0.62 -20.53 -5.63
N LYS A 349 1.71 -20.42 -4.87
CA LYS A 349 1.68 -20.03 -3.44
C LYS A 349 1.24 -18.57 -3.22
N ALA A 350 1.27 -17.72 -4.24
CA ALA A 350 0.79 -16.35 -4.16
C ALA A 350 -0.75 -16.27 -4.20
N THR A 351 -1.42 -17.28 -4.77
CA THR A 351 -2.85 -17.29 -5.10
C THR A 351 -3.57 -18.55 -4.62
N GLN A 352 -2.97 -19.31 -3.70
CA GLN A 352 -3.49 -20.58 -3.18
C GLN A 352 -4.89 -20.44 -2.56
N THR A 353 -5.13 -19.36 -1.83
CA THR A 353 -6.46 -19.02 -1.29
C THR A 353 -7.00 -17.76 -1.95
N GLN A 354 -8.34 -17.61 -1.98
CA GLN A 354 -8.98 -16.38 -2.47
C GLN A 354 -8.51 -15.14 -1.70
N ILE A 355 -8.26 -15.28 -0.40
CA ILE A 355 -7.79 -14.18 0.44
C ILE A 355 -6.37 -13.76 0.05
N ASP A 356 -5.49 -14.73 -0.24
CA ASP A 356 -4.13 -14.45 -0.70
C ASP A 356 -4.13 -13.81 -2.09
N ALA A 357 -4.98 -14.30 -3.01
CA ALA A 357 -5.13 -13.72 -4.34
C ALA A 357 -5.62 -12.26 -4.28
N VAL A 358 -6.59 -11.95 -3.42
CA VAL A 358 -7.06 -10.57 -3.20
C VAL A 358 -5.96 -9.70 -2.59
N CYS A 359 -5.24 -10.20 -1.59
CA CYS A 359 -4.13 -9.51 -0.96
C CYS A 359 -3.04 -9.16 -1.98
N CYS A 360 -2.60 -10.13 -2.79
CA CYS A 360 -1.57 -9.91 -3.80
C CYS A 360 -2.00 -8.92 -4.88
N ARG A 361 -3.24 -9.03 -5.38
CA ARG A 361 -3.78 -8.05 -6.34
C ARG A 361 -3.75 -6.64 -5.76
N ARG A 362 -4.19 -6.46 -4.51
CA ARG A 362 -4.14 -5.15 -3.83
C ARG A 362 -2.71 -4.62 -3.68
N CYS A 363 -1.75 -5.48 -3.35
CA CYS A 363 -0.34 -5.09 -3.30
C CYS A 363 0.17 -4.61 -4.66
N ILE A 364 -0.10 -5.37 -5.73
CA ILE A 364 0.30 -5.00 -7.09
C ILE A 364 -0.35 -3.68 -7.51
N SER A 365 -1.67 -3.56 -7.35
CA SER A 365 -2.38 -2.31 -7.66
C SER A 365 -1.83 -1.13 -6.86
N PHE A 366 -1.44 -1.33 -5.60
CA PHE A 366 -0.81 -0.29 -4.80
C PHE A 366 0.56 0.11 -5.36
N ILE A 367 1.40 -0.85 -5.76
CA ILE A 367 2.72 -0.56 -6.38
C ILE A 367 2.54 0.24 -7.66
N LEU A 368 1.66 -0.22 -8.56
CA LEU A 368 1.42 0.43 -9.83
C LEU A 368 0.84 1.84 -9.62
N ARG A 369 -0.19 1.99 -8.78
CA ARG A 369 -0.81 3.30 -8.53
C ARG A 369 0.12 4.29 -7.85
N ALA A 370 0.89 3.85 -6.85
CA ALA A 370 1.80 4.72 -6.11
C ALA A 370 3.01 5.14 -6.95
N THR A 371 3.47 4.29 -7.88
CA THR A 371 4.61 4.63 -8.76
C THR A 371 4.17 5.36 -10.01
N ILE A 372 3.25 4.81 -10.81
CA ILE A 372 2.81 5.39 -12.08
C ILE A 372 2.00 6.67 -11.84
N GLY A 373 0.97 6.59 -10.99
CA GLY A 373 0.11 7.73 -10.68
C GLY A 373 0.80 8.82 -9.84
N GLY A 374 1.82 8.46 -9.06
CA GLY A 374 2.50 9.38 -8.15
C GLY A 374 3.79 10.02 -8.68
N LEU A 375 4.55 9.31 -9.53
CA LEU A 375 5.88 9.77 -9.98
C LEU A 375 5.93 10.21 -11.44
N LEU A 376 5.04 9.70 -12.30
CA LEU A 376 5.04 10.05 -13.73
C LEU A 376 4.13 11.26 -13.98
N GLY A 377 4.61 12.18 -14.81
CA GLY A 377 3.75 13.23 -15.39
C GLY A 377 2.83 12.69 -16.49
N GLU A 378 1.84 13.48 -16.88
CA GLU A 378 0.76 13.05 -17.80
C GLU A 378 1.26 12.40 -19.10
N LYS A 379 2.27 12.99 -19.75
CA LYS A 379 2.87 12.43 -20.98
C LYS A 379 3.44 11.03 -20.77
N ALA A 380 4.14 10.83 -19.65
CA ALA A 380 4.73 9.53 -19.30
C ALA A 380 3.67 8.53 -18.84
N GLN A 381 2.59 8.99 -18.19
CA GLN A 381 1.44 8.15 -17.86
C GLN A 381 0.70 7.66 -19.12
N ILE A 382 0.57 8.50 -20.15
CA ILE A 382 0.04 8.10 -21.47
C ILE A 382 0.92 7.00 -22.08
N ALA A 383 2.24 7.17 -22.07
CA ALA A 383 3.16 6.13 -22.55
C ALA A 383 3.03 4.82 -21.75
N ALA A 384 2.95 4.91 -20.41
CA ALA A 384 2.74 3.77 -19.53
C ALA A 384 1.40 3.06 -19.80
N ALA A 385 0.33 3.81 -20.08
CA ALA A 385 -0.97 3.24 -20.45
C ALA A 385 -0.87 2.40 -21.74
N LYS A 386 -0.12 2.86 -22.76
CA LYS A 386 0.12 2.07 -23.98
C LYS A 386 0.85 0.75 -23.69
N GLU A 387 1.87 0.78 -22.84
CA GLU A 387 2.59 -0.42 -22.41
C GLU A 387 1.70 -1.39 -21.62
N ILE A 388 0.80 -0.88 -20.76
CA ILE A 388 -0.20 -1.70 -20.07
C ILE A 388 -1.17 -2.34 -21.08
N CYS A 389 -1.63 -1.58 -22.09
CA CYS A 389 -2.47 -2.13 -23.16
C CYS A 389 -1.78 -3.26 -23.92
N GLN A 390 -0.50 -3.12 -24.22
CA GLN A 390 0.29 -4.18 -24.85
C GLN A 390 0.44 -5.40 -23.96
N ALA A 391 0.63 -5.22 -22.64
CA ALA A 391 0.67 -6.31 -21.68
C ALA A 391 -0.67 -7.08 -21.63
N ILE A 392 -1.81 -6.37 -21.60
CA ILE A 392 -3.15 -6.97 -21.66
C ILE A 392 -3.30 -7.81 -22.94
N TRP A 393 -2.88 -7.26 -24.09
CA TRP A 393 -2.99 -7.96 -25.37
C TRP A 393 -2.13 -9.24 -25.43
N LYS A 394 -0.90 -9.18 -24.89
CA LYS A 394 -0.03 -10.37 -24.75
C LYS A 394 -0.67 -11.44 -23.87
N LEU A 395 -1.19 -11.05 -22.70
CA LEU A 395 -1.85 -11.96 -21.76
C LEU A 395 -3.10 -12.60 -22.37
N LYS A 396 -3.86 -11.82 -23.14
CA LYS A 396 -4.99 -12.34 -23.90
C LYS A 396 -4.56 -13.38 -24.95
N LYS A 397 -3.53 -13.09 -25.75
CA LYS A 397 -3.08 -14.06 -26.78
C LYS A 397 -2.67 -15.40 -26.19
N VAL A 398 -1.98 -15.38 -25.04
CA VAL A 398 -1.63 -16.59 -24.31
C VAL A 398 -2.89 -17.35 -23.90
N MET A 399 -3.93 -16.66 -23.43
CA MET A 399 -5.22 -17.26 -23.11
C MET A 399 -5.90 -17.89 -24.33
N ASP A 400 -5.99 -17.16 -25.45
CA ASP A 400 -6.65 -17.64 -26.66
C ASP A 400 -5.96 -18.91 -27.20
N ALA A 401 -4.62 -18.97 -27.13
CA ALA A 401 -3.85 -20.17 -27.51
C ALA A 401 -4.17 -21.38 -26.62
N VAL A 402 -4.25 -21.19 -25.30
CA VAL A 402 -4.60 -22.25 -24.34
C VAL A 402 -6.03 -22.77 -24.57
N LEU A 403 -6.95 -21.90 -24.96
CA LEU A 403 -8.34 -22.27 -25.27
C LEU A 403 -8.48 -22.97 -26.63
N SER A 404 -7.57 -22.73 -27.58
CA SER A 404 -7.60 -23.38 -28.91
C SER A 404 -6.96 -24.78 -28.94
N ASP A 405 -6.02 -25.08 -28.04
CA ASP A 405 -5.28 -26.36 -28.00
C ASP A 405 -6.04 -27.50 -27.28
N SER A 406 -7.24 -27.23 -26.76
CA SER A 406 -8.02 -28.22 -26.03
C SER A 406 -8.68 -29.26 -26.95
N ASN A 407 -7.99 -30.39 -27.18
CA ASN A 407 -8.63 -31.64 -27.56
C ASN A 407 -9.69 -32.04 -26.50
N LEU A 408 -10.86 -32.44 -26.98
CA LEU A 408 -12.15 -32.49 -26.26
C LEU A 408 -12.27 -33.53 -25.11
N GLU A 409 -11.20 -34.22 -24.71
CA GLU A 409 -11.31 -35.37 -23.78
C GLU A 409 -10.60 -35.22 -22.43
N THR A 410 -9.95 -34.09 -22.13
CA THR A 410 -9.40 -33.86 -20.79
C THR A 410 -9.90 -32.54 -20.21
N ARG A 411 -10.96 -32.60 -19.39
CA ARG A 411 -11.31 -31.55 -18.42
C ARG A 411 -10.26 -31.49 -17.28
N LEU A 412 -9.02 -31.26 -17.64
CA LEU A 412 -7.83 -31.12 -16.78
C LEU A 412 -7.05 -29.93 -17.40
N SER A 413 -6.99 -28.72 -16.86
CA SER A 413 -7.14 -28.27 -15.49
C SER A 413 -7.71 -26.83 -15.45
N SER A 414 -8.68 -26.57 -14.57
CA SER A 414 -9.20 -25.23 -14.28
C SER A 414 -8.16 -24.29 -13.64
N THR A 415 -6.95 -24.79 -13.38
CA THR A 415 -5.86 -24.10 -12.67
C THR A 415 -5.05 -23.18 -13.58
N ASP A 416 -4.87 -23.52 -14.85
CA ASP A 416 -4.04 -22.72 -15.76
C ASP A 416 -4.76 -21.44 -16.22
N THR A 417 -6.06 -21.52 -16.53
CA THR A 417 -6.89 -20.33 -16.81
C THR A 417 -7.04 -19.42 -15.57
N ALA A 418 -7.00 -20.01 -14.36
CA ALA A 418 -7.20 -19.30 -13.11
C ALA A 418 -5.97 -18.49 -12.64
N ALA A 419 -4.78 -18.69 -13.19
CA ALA A 419 -3.61 -17.98 -12.68
C ALA A 419 -3.20 -16.74 -13.52
N SER A 420 -3.48 -16.71 -14.83
CA SER A 420 -3.28 -15.48 -15.63
C SER A 420 -4.34 -14.41 -15.37
N GLN A 421 -5.49 -14.82 -14.80
CA GLN A 421 -6.60 -13.93 -14.47
C GLN A 421 -6.16 -12.78 -13.55
N HIS A 422 -5.23 -13.03 -12.61
CA HIS A 422 -4.83 -12.03 -11.63
C HIS A 422 -3.96 -10.93 -12.24
N MET A 423 -3.10 -11.28 -13.21
CA MET A 423 -2.32 -10.31 -13.98
C MET A 423 -3.23 -9.41 -14.80
N LEU A 424 -4.20 -10.01 -15.52
CA LEU A 424 -5.20 -9.26 -16.29
C LEU A 424 -6.03 -8.32 -15.42
N VAL A 425 -6.48 -8.77 -14.25
CA VAL A 425 -7.21 -7.89 -13.33
C VAL A 425 -6.36 -6.69 -12.89
N CYS A 426 -5.11 -6.90 -12.49
CA CYS A 426 -4.25 -5.81 -12.06
C CYS A 426 -3.97 -4.81 -13.20
N ALA A 427 -3.71 -5.32 -14.40
CA ALA A 427 -3.44 -4.49 -15.58
C ALA A 427 -4.68 -3.67 -16.01
N LEU A 428 -5.87 -4.30 -16.07
CA LEU A 428 -7.12 -3.62 -16.41
C LEU A 428 -7.52 -2.58 -15.36
N GLN A 429 -7.32 -2.88 -14.08
CA GLN A 429 -7.58 -1.94 -12.99
C GLN A 429 -6.62 -0.74 -13.02
N GLU A 430 -5.33 -0.96 -13.28
CA GLU A 430 -4.40 0.16 -13.41
C GLU A 430 -4.70 1.00 -14.66
N LEU A 431 -4.99 0.36 -15.80
CA LEU A 431 -5.36 1.07 -17.02
C LEU A 431 -6.58 1.98 -16.80
N GLY A 432 -7.65 1.45 -16.20
CA GLY A 432 -8.84 2.25 -15.89
C GLY A 432 -8.56 3.38 -14.90
N ASN A 433 -7.73 3.13 -13.86
CA ASN A 433 -7.34 4.17 -12.90
C ASN A 433 -6.54 5.30 -13.56
N LEU A 434 -5.63 4.97 -14.47
CA LEU A 434 -4.85 5.97 -15.21
C LEU A 434 -5.74 6.79 -16.12
N ILE A 435 -6.61 6.16 -16.91
CA ILE A 435 -7.52 6.87 -17.81
C ILE A 435 -8.47 7.78 -17.02
N HIS A 436 -9.03 7.28 -15.91
CA HIS A 436 -9.89 8.07 -15.04
C HIS A 436 -9.13 9.27 -14.43
N SER A 437 -7.87 9.08 -14.04
CA SER A 437 -7.03 10.14 -13.46
C SER A 437 -6.55 11.17 -14.48
N LEU A 438 -6.29 10.76 -15.72
CA LEU A 438 -5.91 11.65 -16.83
C LEU A 438 -7.13 12.45 -17.34
N GLY A 439 -8.33 11.89 -17.25
CA GLY A 439 -9.55 12.54 -17.74
C GLY A 439 -9.46 12.78 -19.25
N THR A 440 -9.76 14.01 -19.68
CA THR A 440 -9.79 14.36 -21.11
C THR A 440 -8.41 14.29 -21.78
N THR A 441 -7.31 14.36 -21.03
CA THR A 441 -5.95 14.24 -21.59
C THR A 441 -5.64 12.82 -22.07
N ALA A 442 -6.46 11.83 -21.72
CA ALA A 442 -6.38 10.47 -22.25
C ALA A 442 -6.88 10.34 -23.70
N ALA A 443 -7.52 11.36 -24.28
CA ALA A 443 -8.10 11.29 -25.64
C ALA A 443 -7.13 10.78 -26.73
N PRO A 444 -5.85 11.19 -26.76
CA PRO A 444 -4.90 10.68 -27.76
C PRO A 444 -4.68 9.16 -27.68
N LEU A 445 -4.88 8.53 -26.52
CA LEU A 445 -4.75 7.08 -26.36
C LEU A 445 -5.85 6.32 -27.10
N LEU A 446 -7.05 6.88 -27.18
CA LEU A 446 -8.21 6.25 -27.82
C LEU A 446 -8.30 6.57 -29.32
N GLN A 447 -7.70 7.68 -29.75
CA GLN A 447 -7.60 8.06 -31.17
C GLN A 447 -6.47 7.32 -31.90
N ASP A 448 -5.45 6.88 -31.16
CA ASP A 448 -4.32 6.13 -31.71
C ASP A 448 -4.72 4.69 -32.03
N SER A 449 -5.09 4.43 -33.29
CA SER A 449 -5.44 3.10 -33.78
C SER A 449 -4.32 2.06 -33.59
N SER A 450 -3.06 2.49 -33.48
CA SER A 450 -1.93 1.58 -33.25
C SER A 450 -1.90 1.04 -31.81
N ALA A 451 -2.46 1.77 -30.85
CA ALA A 451 -2.55 1.35 -29.46
C ALA A 451 -3.67 0.31 -29.24
N GLY A 452 -4.70 0.31 -30.09
CA GLY A 452 -5.79 -0.68 -30.07
C GLY A 452 -6.46 -0.83 -28.70
N LEU A 453 -6.53 0.24 -27.91
CA LEU A 453 -6.88 0.17 -26.49
C LEU A 453 -8.29 -0.38 -26.27
N LEU A 454 -9.28 0.17 -26.97
CA LEU A 454 -10.68 -0.26 -26.86
C LEU A 454 -10.82 -1.72 -27.27
N ASP A 455 -10.22 -2.09 -28.40
CA ASP A 455 -10.25 -3.48 -28.87
C ASP A 455 -9.58 -4.43 -27.87
N SER A 456 -8.45 -4.03 -27.29
CA SER A 456 -7.76 -4.81 -26.25
C SER A 456 -8.67 -5.07 -25.05
N VAL A 457 -9.33 -4.04 -24.50
CA VAL A 457 -10.23 -4.17 -23.35
C VAL A 457 -11.50 -4.94 -23.69
N ILE A 458 -12.19 -4.59 -24.78
CA ILE A 458 -13.44 -5.21 -25.23
C ILE A 458 -13.23 -6.69 -25.49
N SER A 459 -12.11 -7.04 -26.10
CA SER A 459 -11.84 -8.41 -26.49
C SER A 459 -11.53 -9.33 -25.31
N VAL A 460 -11.30 -8.78 -24.11
CA VAL A 460 -11.15 -9.51 -22.83
C VAL A 460 -12.49 -9.66 -22.09
N ILE A 461 -13.56 -8.98 -22.50
CA ILE A 461 -14.90 -9.09 -21.89
C ILE A 461 -15.45 -10.53 -21.85
N PRO A 462 -15.30 -11.38 -22.88
CA PRO A 462 -15.79 -12.77 -22.83
C PRO A 462 -14.79 -13.72 -22.14
N HIS A 463 -14.01 -13.25 -21.17
CA HIS A 463 -13.03 -14.09 -20.45
C HIS A 463 -13.73 -15.04 -19.45
N PRO A 464 -13.25 -16.30 -19.29
CA PRO A 464 -13.87 -17.30 -18.40
C PRO A 464 -13.93 -16.87 -16.92
N SER A 465 -12.93 -16.12 -16.44
CA SER A 465 -12.94 -15.55 -15.09
C SER A 465 -13.87 -14.34 -14.95
N THR A 466 -14.86 -14.44 -14.06
CA THR A 466 -15.73 -13.32 -13.64
C THR A 466 -14.95 -12.10 -13.17
N SER A 467 -13.83 -12.29 -12.47
CA SER A 467 -13.04 -11.17 -11.94
C SER A 467 -12.40 -10.32 -13.05
N VAL A 468 -11.96 -10.96 -14.14
CA VAL A 468 -11.41 -10.28 -15.31
C VAL A 468 -12.50 -9.54 -16.06
N ARG A 469 -13.69 -10.16 -16.23
CA ARG A 469 -14.84 -9.50 -16.86
C ARG A 469 -15.26 -8.23 -16.14
N LEU A 470 -15.34 -8.28 -14.81
CA LEU A 470 -15.64 -7.12 -13.97
C LEU A 470 -14.56 -6.03 -14.08
N ALA A 471 -13.28 -6.41 -14.11
CA ALA A 471 -12.19 -5.45 -14.28
C ALA A 471 -12.21 -4.79 -15.67
N ALA A 472 -12.53 -5.54 -16.73
CA ALA A 472 -12.68 -5.00 -18.07
C ALA A 472 -13.89 -4.05 -18.18
N ALA A 473 -15.04 -4.45 -17.63
CA ALA A 473 -16.24 -3.61 -17.55
C ALA A 473 -15.97 -2.30 -16.78
N TRP A 474 -15.25 -2.38 -15.66
CA TRP A 474 -14.85 -1.21 -14.89
C TRP A 474 -13.87 -0.31 -15.66
N CYS A 475 -12.94 -0.88 -16.43
CA CYS A 475 -12.04 -0.12 -17.30
C CYS A 475 -12.84 0.66 -18.37
N LEU A 476 -13.84 0.04 -19.00
CA LEU A 476 -14.76 0.73 -19.93
C LEU A 476 -15.56 1.84 -19.24
N HIS A 477 -16.01 1.62 -18.01
CA HIS A 477 -16.64 2.68 -17.22
C HIS A 477 -15.69 3.86 -17.01
N CYS A 478 -14.43 3.62 -16.61
CA CYS A 478 -13.43 4.68 -16.45
C CYS A 478 -13.19 5.46 -17.74
N ILE A 479 -13.15 4.77 -18.89
CA ILE A 479 -13.05 5.41 -20.21
C ILE A 479 -14.26 6.30 -20.48
N ALA A 480 -15.47 5.81 -20.26
CA ALA A 480 -16.70 6.58 -20.49
C ALA A 480 -16.84 7.78 -19.55
N VAL A 481 -16.39 7.66 -18.29
CA VAL A 481 -16.36 8.79 -17.35
C VAL A 481 -15.32 9.82 -17.75
N ALA A 482 -14.11 9.41 -18.17
CA ALA A 482 -13.06 10.31 -18.61
C ALA A 482 -13.41 11.02 -19.94
N LEU A 483 -14.04 10.29 -20.85
CA LEU A 483 -14.38 10.74 -22.20
C LEU A 483 -15.83 10.37 -22.55
N PRO A 484 -16.82 11.18 -22.13
CA PRO A 484 -18.25 10.92 -22.32
C PRO A 484 -18.69 10.70 -23.78
N SER A 485 -17.93 11.20 -24.75
CA SER A 485 -18.19 10.98 -26.18
C SER A 485 -18.18 9.50 -26.58
N TYR A 486 -17.47 8.65 -25.82
CA TYR A 486 -17.40 7.20 -26.06
C TYR A 486 -18.53 6.43 -25.37
N LEU A 487 -19.30 7.03 -24.47
CA LEU A 487 -20.32 6.33 -23.69
C LEU A 487 -21.38 5.65 -24.57
N THR A 488 -22.07 6.42 -25.42
CA THR A 488 -23.13 5.87 -26.30
C THR A 488 -22.57 4.86 -27.30
N PRO A 489 -21.46 5.13 -28.02
CA PRO A 489 -20.83 4.14 -28.90
C PRO A 489 -20.45 2.83 -28.20
N LEU A 490 -19.91 2.89 -26.98
CA LEU A 490 -19.55 1.70 -26.22
C LEU A 490 -20.78 0.91 -25.75
N VAL A 491 -21.85 1.60 -25.35
CA VAL A 491 -23.13 0.95 -25.01
C VAL A 491 -23.68 0.21 -26.23
N ASP A 492 -23.71 0.87 -27.40
CA ASP A 492 -24.20 0.25 -28.64
C ASP A 492 -23.38 -0.98 -29.03
N HIS A 493 -22.05 -0.85 -28.99
CA HIS A 493 -21.15 -1.97 -29.27
C HIS A 493 -21.38 -3.14 -28.31
N CYS A 494 -21.48 -2.89 -27.00
CA CYS A 494 -21.70 -3.94 -26.02
C CYS A 494 -23.07 -4.63 -26.18
N LEU A 495 -24.12 -3.87 -26.51
CA LEU A 495 -25.47 -4.41 -26.76
C LEU A 495 -25.51 -5.26 -28.03
N GLU A 496 -24.87 -4.81 -29.11
CA GLU A 496 -24.73 -5.58 -30.35
C GLU A 496 -24.00 -6.89 -30.10
N ARG A 497 -22.84 -6.84 -29.43
CA ARG A 497 -22.05 -8.03 -29.10
C ARG A 497 -22.79 -9.00 -28.19
N LEU A 498 -23.54 -8.50 -27.21
CA LEU A 498 -24.40 -9.31 -26.34
C LEU A 498 -25.50 -10.03 -27.14
N THR A 499 -26.07 -9.35 -28.14
CA THR A 499 -27.11 -9.92 -29.01
C THR A 499 -26.54 -11.02 -29.92
N VAL A 500 -25.37 -10.77 -30.53
CA VAL A 500 -24.69 -11.70 -31.44
C VAL A 500 -24.17 -12.93 -30.69
N LEU A 501 -23.60 -12.74 -29.49
CA LEU A 501 -22.92 -13.78 -28.72
C LEU A 501 -23.80 -14.39 -27.61
N LYS A 502 -25.12 -14.33 -27.74
CA LYS A 502 -26.11 -14.85 -26.76
C LYS A 502 -26.05 -16.36 -26.49
N SER A 503 -25.24 -17.09 -27.27
CA SER A 503 -24.95 -18.52 -27.12
C SER A 503 -23.75 -18.80 -26.21
N SER A 504 -22.89 -17.82 -25.95
CA SER A 504 -21.75 -17.95 -25.03
C SER A 504 -22.12 -17.44 -23.63
N PRO A 505 -22.03 -18.28 -22.58
CA PRO A 505 -22.29 -17.84 -21.21
C PRO A 505 -21.31 -16.75 -20.77
N GLU A 506 -20.05 -16.82 -21.22
CA GLU A 506 -19.01 -15.86 -20.88
C GLU A 506 -19.29 -14.49 -21.47
N ALA A 507 -19.71 -14.46 -22.74
CA ALA A 507 -20.09 -13.23 -23.42
C ALA A 507 -21.35 -12.62 -22.81
N VAL A 508 -22.38 -13.42 -22.50
CA VAL A 508 -23.63 -12.92 -21.91
C VAL A 508 -23.39 -12.18 -20.60
N THR A 509 -22.63 -12.79 -19.69
CA THR A 509 -22.29 -12.18 -18.40
C THR A 509 -21.26 -11.05 -18.54
N GLY A 510 -20.27 -11.18 -19.41
CA GLY A 510 -19.27 -10.14 -19.63
C GLY A 510 -19.85 -8.85 -20.19
N PHE A 511 -20.59 -8.93 -21.30
CA PHE A 511 -21.17 -7.75 -21.93
C PHE A 511 -22.31 -7.14 -21.10
N SER A 512 -23.05 -7.93 -20.32
CA SER A 512 -24.02 -7.37 -19.36
C SER A 512 -23.33 -6.60 -18.22
N PHE A 513 -22.17 -7.05 -17.70
CA PHE A 513 -21.36 -6.24 -16.78
C PHE A 513 -20.88 -4.96 -17.44
N ALA A 514 -20.41 -5.02 -18.69
CA ALA A 514 -19.94 -3.84 -19.43
C ALA A 514 -21.07 -2.80 -19.62
N VAL A 515 -22.25 -3.24 -20.09
CA VAL A 515 -23.43 -2.35 -20.22
C VAL A 515 -23.81 -1.76 -18.87
N ALA A 516 -23.91 -2.57 -17.81
CA ALA A 516 -24.25 -2.08 -16.48
C ALA A 516 -23.23 -1.05 -15.95
N ALA A 517 -21.93 -1.28 -16.17
CA ALA A 517 -20.87 -0.36 -15.78
C ALA A 517 -20.95 0.96 -16.58
N LEU A 518 -21.23 0.89 -17.88
CA LEU A 518 -21.42 2.08 -18.73
C LEU A 518 -22.67 2.87 -18.33
N LEU A 519 -23.79 2.22 -18.00
CA LEU A 519 -24.97 2.90 -17.46
C LEU A 519 -24.64 3.60 -16.13
N GLY A 520 -23.84 2.97 -15.28
CA GLY A 520 -23.31 3.59 -14.07
C GLY A 520 -22.41 4.82 -14.33
N ALA A 521 -21.83 4.97 -15.52
CA ALA A 521 -21.06 6.16 -15.92
C ALA A 521 -21.97 7.34 -16.30
N VAL A 522 -23.22 7.09 -16.70
CA VAL A 522 -24.17 8.12 -17.14
C VAL A 522 -24.36 9.21 -16.07
N LYS A 523 -24.31 8.85 -14.78
CA LYS A 523 -24.40 9.80 -13.67
C LYS A 523 -23.29 10.86 -13.65
N HIS A 524 -22.18 10.59 -14.35
CA HIS A 524 -21.05 11.50 -14.51
C HIS A 524 -21.05 12.20 -15.88
N CYS A 525 -22.08 11.98 -16.70
CA CYS A 525 -22.23 12.55 -18.03
C CYS A 525 -23.46 13.48 -18.05
N PRO A 526 -23.29 14.81 -17.99
CA PRO A 526 -24.42 15.75 -17.89
C PRO A 526 -25.46 15.64 -19.01
N LEU A 527 -25.04 15.22 -20.21
CA LEU A 527 -25.92 15.04 -21.37
C LEU A 527 -26.65 13.68 -21.38
N GLY A 528 -26.35 12.79 -20.44
CA GLY A 528 -26.94 11.48 -20.36
C GLY A 528 -26.68 10.59 -21.59
N ILE A 529 -27.63 9.69 -21.86
CA ILE A 529 -27.71 8.89 -23.08
C ILE A 529 -29.09 9.08 -23.73
N PRO A 530 -29.23 8.86 -25.04
CA PRO A 530 -30.54 9.00 -25.70
C PRO A 530 -31.60 8.07 -25.08
N HIS A 531 -32.80 8.58 -24.82
CA HIS A 531 -33.91 7.82 -24.21
C HIS A 531 -34.23 6.51 -24.97
N GLY A 532 -34.06 6.49 -26.29
CA GLY A 532 -34.25 5.30 -27.11
C GLY A 532 -33.35 4.12 -26.71
N LYS A 533 -32.19 4.38 -26.09
CA LYS A 533 -31.30 3.32 -25.60
C LYS A 533 -31.92 2.55 -24.43
N GLY A 534 -32.69 3.22 -23.57
CA GLY A 534 -33.42 2.57 -22.47
C GLY A 534 -34.38 1.48 -22.98
N LYS A 535 -35.07 1.75 -24.09
CA LYS A 535 -35.95 0.76 -24.74
C LYS A 535 -35.18 -0.46 -25.24
N ILE A 536 -34.03 -0.27 -25.89
CA ILE A 536 -33.19 -1.36 -26.41
C ILE A 536 -32.70 -2.24 -25.24
N ILE A 537 -32.18 -1.61 -24.18
CA ILE A 537 -31.70 -2.32 -22.98
C ILE A 537 -32.82 -3.11 -22.32
N MET A 538 -33.99 -2.49 -22.15
CA MET A 538 -35.16 -3.15 -21.54
C MET A 538 -35.61 -4.36 -22.35
N THR A 539 -35.71 -4.24 -23.68
CA THR A 539 -36.09 -5.35 -24.56
C THR A 539 -35.06 -6.48 -24.51
N LEU A 540 -33.77 -6.17 -24.58
CA LEU A 540 -32.74 -7.20 -24.47
C LEU A 540 -32.74 -7.91 -23.11
N ALA A 541 -32.97 -7.16 -22.02
CA ALA A 541 -33.08 -7.73 -20.69
C ALA A 541 -34.28 -8.68 -20.57
N GLU A 542 -35.44 -8.28 -21.09
CA GLU A 542 -36.64 -9.12 -21.14
C GLU A 542 -36.41 -10.38 -21.98
N ASP A 543 -35.82 -10.25 -23.17
CA ASP A 543 -35.49 -11.39 -24.04
C ASP A 543 -34.56 -12.39 -23.34
N LEU A 544 -33.58 -11.91 -22.57
CA LEU A 544 -32.69 -12.77 -21.78
C LEU A 544 -33.47 -13.51 -20.68
N LEU A 545 -34.34 -12.83 -19.95
CA LEU A 545 -35.17 -13.44 -18.89
C LEU A 545 -36.13 -14.48 -19.47
N CYS A 546 -36.85 -14.17 -20.56
CA CYS A 546 -37.78 -15.09 -21.19
C CYS A 546 -37.08 -16.31 -21.81
N SER A 547 -35.90 -16.11 -22.39
CA SER A 547 -35.11 -17.20 -22.98
C SER A 547 -34.30 -18.02 -21.97
N ALA A 548 -34.27 -17.63 -20.68
CA ALA A 548 -33.62 -18.40 -19.63
C ALA A 548 -34.30 -19.76 -19.40
N ALA A 549 -35.61 -19.86 -19.61
CA ALA A 549 -36.37 -21.11 -19.48
C ALA A 549 -36.13 -22.10 -20.64
N GLN A 550 -35.60 -21.63 -21.78
CA GLN A 550 -35.50 -22.42 -23.02
C GLN A 550 -34.20 -23.23 -23.14
N ASN A 551 -33.12 -22.82 -22.46
CA ASN A 551 -31.82 -23.47 -22.54
C ASN A 551 -31.22 -23.64 -21.14
N SER A 552 -31.20 -24.88 -20.65
CA SER A 552 -30.72 -25.20 -19.31
C SER A 552 -29.27 -24.74 -19.07
N ARG A 553 -28.37 -24.81 -20.07
CA ARG A 553 -26.96 -24.43 -19.88
C ARG A 553 -26.73 -22.93 -19.66
N LEU A 554 -27.59 -22.08 -20.22
CA LEU A 554 -27.45 -20.60 -20.19
C LEU A 554 -28.42 -19.93 -19.21
N SER A 555 -29.27 -20.72 -18.55
CA SER A 555 -30.39 -20.23 -17.74
C SER A 555 -29.93 -19.29 -16.63
N ALA A 556 -28.91 -19.68 -15.87
CA ALA A 556 -28.32 -18.88 -14.79
C ALA A 556 -27.75 -17.55 -15.31
N GLN A 557 -26.91 -17.61 -16.36
CA GLN A 557 -26.24 -16.43 -16.92
C GLN A 557 -27.22 -15.44 -17.54
N ARG A 558 -28.24 -15.93 -18.25
CA ARG A 558 -29.30 -15.10 -18.84
C ARG A 558 -30.16 -14.45 -17.78
N THR A 559 -30.52 -15.20 -16.73
CA THR A 559 -31.26 -14.69 -15.59
C THR A 559 -30.48 -13.57 -14.88
N GLN A 560 -29.21 -13.82 -14.57
CA GLN A 560 -28.32 -12.83 -13.96
C GLN A 560 -28.17 -11.58 -14.84
N ALA A 561 -27.91 -11.76 -16.13
CA ALA A 561 -27.72 -10.65 -17.07
C ALA A 561 -29.00 -9.81 -17.22
N GLY A 562 -30.15 -10.44 -17.39
CA GLY A 562 -31.44 -9.75 -17.53
C GLY A 562 -31.75 -8.88 -16.32
N TRP A 563 -31.65 -9.43 -15.11
CA TRP A 563 -31.89 -8.66 -13.89
C TRP A 563 -30.85 -7.57 -13.63
N LEU A 564 -29.57 -7.83 -13.94
CA LEU A 564 -28.53 -6.82 -13.85
C LEU A 564 -28.80 -5.63 -14.79
N LEU A 565 -29.22 -5.88 -16.03
CA LEU A 565 -29.54 -4.83 -16.99
C LEU A 565 -30.75 -4.01 -16.54
N ILE A 566 -31.81 -4.65 -16.02
CA ILE A 566 -32.96 -3.94 -15.43
C ILE A 566 -32.50 -3.10 -14.24
N ALA A 567 -31.72 -3.66 -13.31
CA ALA A 567 -31.21 -2.92 -12.15
C ALA A 567 -30.35 -1.71 -12.55
N ALA A 568 -29.50 -1.87 -13.57
CA ALA A 568 -28.68 -0.79 -14.10
C ALA A 568 -29.50 0.27 -14.85
N LEU A 569 -30.55 -0.13 -15.57
CA LEU A 569 -31.49 0.79 -16.23
C LEU A 569 -32.15 1.74 -15.23
N MET A 570 -32.45 1.27 -14.01
CA MET A 570 -33.04 2.12 -12.96
C MET A 570 -32.15 3.30 -12.57
N THR A 571 -30.83 3.18 -12.74
CA THR A 571 -29.88 4.25 -12.42
C THR A 571 -29.98 5.47 -13.36
N LEU A 572 -30.69 5.32 -14.48
CA LEU A 572 -30.97 6.42 -15.41
C LEU A 572 -32.07 7.37 -14.92
N GLY A 573 -32.77 7.01 -13.83
CA GLY A 573 -33.76 7.85 -13.19
C GLY A 573 -35.17 7.79 -13.78
N PRO A 574 -36.12 8.53 -13.16
CA PRO A 574 -37.56 8.38 -13.39
C PRO A 574 -38.00 8.73 -14.81
N ALA A 575 -37.32 9.68 -15.46
CA ALA A 575 -37.60 10.10 -16.83
C ALA A 575 -37.45 8.96 -17.85
N VAL A 576 -36.50 8.04 -17.65
CA VAL A 576 -36.33 6.87 -18.52
C VAL A 576 -37.20 5.72 -18.06
N VAL A 577 -37.26 5.47 -16.75
CA VAL A 577 -37.92 4.30 -16.17
C VAL A 577 -39.44 4.34 -16.29
N SER A 578 -40.05 5.52 -16.23
CA SER A 578 -41.52 5.68 -16.33
C SER A 578 -42.11 5.00 -17.57
N HIS A 579 -41.40 5.04 -18.71
CA HIS A 579 -41.80 4.40 -19.97
C HIS A 579 -41.75 2.86 -19.95
N HIS A 580 -41.09 2.27 -18.95
CA HIS A 580 -40.86 0.83 -18.86
C HIS A 580 -41.47 0.22 -17.59
N LEU A 581 -42.00 1.05 -16.69
CA LEU A 581 -42.43 0.65 -15.37
C LEU A 581 -43.49 -0.45 -15.37
N ALA A 582 -44.49 -0.39 -16.25
CA ALA A 582 -45.52 -1.43 -16.36
C ALA A 582 -44.93 -2.80 -16.72
N ARG A 583 -43.95 -2.85 -17.62
CA ARG A 583 -43.25 -4.09 -18.01
C ARG A 583 -42.42 -4.63 -16.85
N VAL A 584 -41.69 -3.75 -16.15
CA VAL A 584 -40.82 -4.14 -15.03
C VAL A 584 -41.64 -4.67 -13.85
N LEU A 585 -42.77 -4.04 -13.51
CA LEU A 585 -43.69 -4.52 -12.47
C LEU A 585 -44.23 -5.91 -12.78
N LEU A 586 -44.52 -6.21 -14.05
CA LEU A 586 -44.96 -7.53 -14.47
C LEU A 586 -43.84 -8.56 -14.29
N LEU A 587 -42.62 -8.25 -14.73
CA LEU A 587 -41.47 -9.14 -14.56
C LEU A 587 -41.17 -9.44 -13.09
N TRP A 588 -41.23 -8.42 -12.22
CA TRP A 588 -41.07 -8.63 -10.78
C TRP A 588 -42.16 -9.54 -10.22
N LYS A 589 -43.42 -9.31 -10.58
CA LYS A 589 -44.53 -10.17 -10.13
C LYS A 589 -44.32 -11.64 -10.53
N CYS A 590 -43.75 -11.91 -11.71
CA CYS A 590 -43.56 -13.27 -12.22
C CYS A 590 -42.43 -14.07 -11.53
N VAL A 591 -41.50 -13.41 -10.83
CA VAL A 591 -40.34 -14.09 -10.20
C VAL A 591 -40.61 -14.58 -8.78
N PHE A 592 -41.58 -13.98 -8.11
CA PHE A 592 -41.97 -14.35 -6.76
C PHE A 592 -43.27 -15.16 -6.78
N PRO A 593 -43.42 -16.14 -5.86
CA PRO A 593 -44.65 -16.90 -5.77
C PRO A 593 -45.79 -15.95 -5.36
N ALA A 594 -46.98 -16.17 -5.92
CA ALA A 594 -48.13 -15.29 -5.68
C ALA A 594 -48.78 -15.54 -4.32
N ALA A 595 -48.61 -16.75 -3.76
CA ALA A 595 -49.06 -17.13 -2.43
C ALA A 595 -48.08 -18.09 -1.73
N SER A 596 -48.17 -18.17 -0.40
CA SER A 596 -47.41 -19.14 0.42
C SER A 596 -47.63 -20.60 -0.05
N LYS A 597 -48.83 -20.93 -0.54
CA LYS A 597 -49.11 -22.24 -1.13
C LYS A 597 -48.29 -22.52 -2.39
N ASP A 598 -48.07 -21.52 -3.24
CA ASP A 598 -47.26 -21.66 -4.45
C ASP A 598 -45.80 -21.90 -4.09
N LEU A 599 -45.31 -21.21 -3.04
CA LEU A 599 -43.97 -21.43 -2.49
C LEU A 599 -43.77 -22.87 -2.00
N GLU A 600 -44.75 -23.46 -1.30
CA GLU A 600 -44.69 -24.87 -0.88
C GLU A 600 -44.71 -25.85 -2.08
N THR A 601 -45.45 -25.51 -3.14
CA THR A 601 -45.45 -26.32 -4.37
C THR A 601 -44.15 -26.23 -5.15
N GLU A 602 -43.48 -25.08 -5.15
CA GLU A 602 -42.14 -24.93 -5.72
C GLU A 602 -41.11 -25.69 -4.89
N LYS A 603 -41.16 -25.62 -3.54
CA LYS A 603 -40.29 -26.40 -2.63
C LYS A 603 -40.25 -27.88 -2.94
N SER A 604 -41.42 -28.45 -3.24
CA SER A 604 -41.56 -29.88 -3.56
C SER A 604 -41.19 -30.23 -5.02
N ARG A 605 -40.82 -29.23 -5.84
CA ARG A 605 -40.55 -29.37 -7.28
C ARG A 605 -39.28 -28.63 -7.69
N GLY A 606 -38.21 -29.37 -7.95
CA GLY A 606 -37.02 -28.80 -8.59
C GLY A 606 -35.75 -29.52 -8.19
N ASP A 607 -34.83 -29.66 -9.14
CA ASP A 607 -33.46 -30.08 -8.85
C ASP A 607 -32.61 -28.90 -8.36
N SER A 608 -31.39 -29.19 -7.90
CA SER A 608 -30.47 -28.16 -7.38
C SER A 608 -30.22 -27.03 -8.39
N PHE A 609 -30.23 -27.34 -9.70
CA PHE A 609 -29.98 -26.37 -10.76
C PHE A 609 -31.18 -25.42 -10.94
N THR A 610 -32.40 -25.95 -10.96
CA THR A 610 -33.63 -25.15 -10.99
C THR A 610 -33.71 -24.19 -9.81
N TRP A 611 -33.32 -24.66 -8.62
CA TRP A 611 -33.21 -23.81 -7.43
C TRP A 611 -32.16 -22.73 -7.54
N GLN A 612 -30.98 -23.03 -8.09
CA GLN A 612 -29.94 -22.03 -8.33
C GLN A 612 -30.47 -20.89 -9.21
N VAL A 613 -31.06 -21.21 -10.36
CA VAL A 613 -31.60 -20.21 -11.29
C VAL A 613 -32.72 -19.39 -10.64
N THR A 614 -33.61 -20.05 -9.90
CA THR A 614 -34.73 -19.40 -9.21
C THR A 614 -34.23 -18.40 -8.16
N LEU A 615 -33.25 -18.80 -7.34
CA LEU A 615 -32.66 -17.94 -6.32
C LEU A 615 -31.86 -16.78 -6.94
N GLU A 616 -31.11 -17.02 -8.02
CA GLU A 616 -30.43 -15.97 -8.78
C GLU A 616 -31.43 -14.97 -9.39
N GLY A 617 -32.56 -15.46 -9.91
CA GLY A 617 -33.66 -14.63 -10.40
C GLY A 617 -34.26 -13.74 -9.33
N ARG A 618 -34.55 -14.31 -8.15
CA ARG A 618 -35.10 -13.56 -7.00
C ARG A 618 -34.11 -12.53 -6.46
N ALA A 619 -32.85 -12.92 -6.27
CA ALA A 619 -31.81 -12.01 -5.82
C ALA A 619 -31.61 -10.85 -6.82
N GLY A 620 -31.61 -11.15 -8.12
CA GLY A 620 -31.55 -10.16 -9.19
C GLY A 620 -32.75 -9.22 -9.19
N ALA A 621 -33.96 -9.75 -9.07
CA ALA A 621 -35.20 -8.97 -8.99
C ALA A 621 -35.20 -8.02 -7.78
N LEU A 622 -34.83 -8.51 -6.58
CA LEU A 622 -34.69 -7.67 -5.38
C LEU A 622 -33.64 -6.57 -5.56
N SER A 623 -32.51 -6.88 -6.21
CA SER A 623 -31.49 -5.88 -6.54
C SER A 623 -32.04 -4.79 -7.47
N ALA A 624 -32.85 -5.17 -8.47
CA ALA A 624 -33.52 -4.23 -9.35
C ALA A 624 -34.58 -3.38 -8.63
N VAL A 625 -35.38 -3.97 -7.72
CA VAL A 625 -36.32 -3.23 -6.87
C VAL A 625 -35.58 -2.24 -5.99
N LYS A 626 -34.49 -2.64 -5.34
CA LYS A 626 -33.65 -1.74 -4.54
C LYS A 626 -33.12 -0.58 -5.37
N SER A 627 -32.63 -0.86 -6.58
CA SER A 627 -32.14 0.16 -7.50
C SER A 627 -33.25 1.14 -7.91
N PHE A 628 -34.44 0.64 -8.21
CA PHE A 628 -35.64 1.45 -8.50
C PHE A 628 -35.99 2.37 -7.34
N VAL A 629 -36.08 1.84 -6.11
CA VAL A 629 -36.38 2.64 -4.91
C VAL A 629 -35.30 3.71 -4.67
N SER A 630 -34.03 3.39 -4.93
CA SER A 630 -32.92 4.31 -4.69
C SER A 630 -32.82 5.44 -5.72
N HIS A 631 -33.21 5.19 -6.98
CA HIS A 631 -32.97 6.11 -8.10
C HIS A 631 -34.23 6.69 -8.74
N CYS A 632 -35.41 6.12 -8.45
CA CYS A 632 -36.68 6.49 -9.06
C CYS A 632 -37.77 6.74 -8.00
N GLY A 633 -37.41 7.34 -6.86
CA GLY A 633 -38.33 7.60 -5.74
C GLY A 633 -39.58 8.41 -6.14
N GLU A 634 -39.47 9.29 -7.13
CA GLU A 634 -40.60 10.06 -7.68
C GLU A 634 -41.70 9.17 -8.30
N LEU A 635 -41.35 7.95 -8.72
CA LEU A 635 -42.30 6.99 -9.28
C LEU A 635 -42.93 6.10 -8.19
N LEU A 636 -42.57 6.22 -6.91
CA LEU A 636 -43.14 5.39 -5.84
C LEU A 636 -44.50 5.93 -5.34
N THR A 637 -45.54 5.79 -6.17
CA THR A 637 -46.92 6.07 -5.74
C THR A 637 -47.45 4.96 -4.83
N GLU A 638 -48.52 5.23 -4.06
CA GLU A 638 -49.18 4.21 -3.23
C GLU A 638 -49.56 2.95 -4.03
N GLU A 639 -50.06 3.13 -5.25
CA GLU A 639 -50.40 2.02 -6.14
C GLU A 639 -49.17 1.15 -6.48
N ILE A 640 -48.04 1.79 -6.75
CA ILE A 640 -46.80 1.07 -7.08
C ILE A 640 -46.23 0.38 -5.85
N ILE A 641 -46.29 1.02 -4.68
CA ILE A 641 -45.93 0.40 -3.39
C ILE A 641 -46.79 -0.83 -3.13
N GLN A 642 -48.11 -0.76 -3.32
CA GLN A 642 -49.01 -1.90 -3.16
C GLN A 642 -48.71 -3.05 -4.13
N ARG A 643 -48.18 -2.77 -5.32
CA ARG A 643 -47.74 -3.80 -6.27
C ARG A 643 -46.37 -4.40 -5.93
N LEU A 644 -45.51 -3.66 -5.22
CA LEU A 644 -44.17 -4.09 -4.81
C LEU A 644 -44.14 -4.84 -3.47
N LEU A 645 -45.12 -4.61 -2.59
CA LEU A 645 -45.19 -5.24 -1.27
C LEU A 645 -45.42 -6.77 -1.31
N PRO A 646 -46.34 -7.34 -2.11
CA PRO A 646 -46.64 -8.77 -2.07
C PRO A 646 -45.44 -9.71 -2.35
N PRO A 647 -44.52 -9.37 -3.26
CA PRO A 647 -43.27 -10.14 -3.47
C PRO A 647 -42.32 -10.24 -2.27
N LEU A 648 -42.34 -9.26 -1.35
CA LEU A 648 -41.32 -9.13 -0.30
C LEU A 648 -41.45 -10.15 0.85
N PRO A 649 -42.65 -10.43 1.40
CA PRO A 649 -42.83 -11.48 2.40
C PRO A 649 -42.31 -12.84 1.93
N CYS A 650 -42.63 -13.25 0.69
CA CYS A 650 -42.18 -14.53 0.15
C CYS A 650 -40.65 -14.60 -0.01
N ALA A 651 -39.99 -13.46 -0.25
CA ALA A 651 -38.53 -13.39 -0.27
C ALA A 651 -37.91 -13.54 1.13
N VAL A 652 -38.60 -13.06 2.18
CA VAL A 652 -38.17 -13.19 3.57
C VAL A 652 -38.43 -14.60 4.10
N ASP A 653 -39.58 -15.19 3.79
CA ASP A 653 -39.97 -16.54 4.22
C ASP A 653 -38.93 -17.60 3.79
N LEU A 654 -38.34 -17.41 2.59
CA LEU A 654 -37.25 -18.25 2.06
C LEU A 654 -35.91 -18.14 2.81
N LEU A 655 -35.67 -17.05 3.56
CA LEU A 655 -34.43 -16.85 4.33
C LEU A 655 -34.55 -17.35 5.77
N THR A 656 -35.78 -17.42 6.27
CA THR A 656 -36.09 -17.80 7.66
C THR A 656 -36.34 -19.29 7.86
N GLN A 657 -36.27 -20.06 6.78
CA GLN A 657 -36.51 -21.51 6.73
C GLN A 657 -35.29 -22.18 6.12
#